data_AF-A0A2U1AYW6-F1
#
_entry.id   AF-A0A2U1AYW6-F1
#
_cell.length_a   1.000
_cell.length_b   1.000
_cell.length_c   1.000
_cell.angle_alpha   90.00
_cell.angle_beta   90.00
_cell.angle_gamma   90.00
#
_symmetry.space_group_name_H-M   'P 1'
#
loop_
_entity.id
_entity.type
_entity.pdbx_description
1 polymer ?
#
loop_
_entity_poly.entity_id
_entity_poly.type
_entity_poly.pdbx_seq_one_letter_code
_entity_poly.pdbx_strand_id
1 'polypeptide(L)'
;MNLIDLLQYAMDSGGSDLFITTGKIPSMRRSGTIYQIGEEVIQAETVDEFRRTVLDQEREAEYRQRGTADAGFNIDLAHRFRINFMSTLNGPGFVARPIHSGRDLDMVKLHIPVQIQKMCEAPAGIILVVGATGSGKSTTLAAMVNYINANLNKHIITLEDPIEYIHEDQRSIITQRELNSDAVSFADALRSALREAPNVIVIGEMRDTDTVSTAVAAAMSGHLVLSTLHTSDAIQSVERVIDLFPEDQRMQVATDLGNALVGVIAQRLIPTPTHDGMIPAFEILIGTPPVRKLVGERDYSGLEDALRRGGESGMQTFNRTIYRMTKEHLIAEEDALKAVTNPDEFRLLLKGMESGVDSLRSLYGTAEDSEDGKFIDMRRLLRSAVKIGASDLHLSCGAPPTLRLNGELRALELPPLTPSDTQRLLFSVLTPRQRVEFEEKREIDLALSVTMNIGSNNPNDTIRFRINGYFQRGCVGVAARVIAVHIPTPEALGLPQSLLDISKKKQGLILITGPTGSGKSTTLASVIDQINRTKADHIITVEDPIEFVHKNKMALIEQREVHADTLSFFNALKYALREDPDVIMVGEMRDTETIAAALTAAETGHLVFGTLHTNNAPQTVDRIIDSFPAHQQNQIRQQLASVILGVVAQRLLPNLDGRGRSAAFEIMIGTPPVQALIRENKTGQLQSILETNFKDGMITMRRSLEELVAAGKISQEQANALSMDAKQVEAF
;
A
#
# COMPACT_ATOMS: atom_id res chain seq x y z
N MET A 1 20.04 -57.75 5.74
CA MET A 1 20.42 -56.63 6.65
C MET A 1 19.68 -56.82 7.97
N ASN A 2 20.30 -56.55 9.12
CA ASN A 2 19.56 -56.56 10.39
C ASN A 2 18.68 -55.28 10.50
N LEU A 3 17.77 -55.20 11.48
CA LEU A 3 16.87 -54.05 11.61
C LEU A 3 17.60 -52.72 11.91
N ILE A 4 18.74 -52.76 12.59
CA ILE A 4 19.57 -51.57 12.88
C ILE A 4 20.23 -51.06 11.60
N ASP A 5 20.78 -51.95 10.76
CA ASP A 5 21.35 -51.60 9.46
C ASP A 5 20.30 -50.98 8.54
N LEU A 6 19.05 -51.49 8.58
CA LEU A 6 17.93 -50.94 7.81
C LEU A 6 17.53 -49.54 8.28
N LEU A 7 17.58 -49.27 9.59
CA LEU A 7 17.34 -47.95 10.17
C LEU A 7 18.42 -46.95 9.72
N GLN A 8 19.70 -47.31 9.83
CA GLN A 8 20.82 -46.48 9.36
C GLN A 8 20.70 -46.21 7.85
N TYR A 9 20.51 -47.26 7.05
CA TYR A 9 20.36 -47.14 5.61
C TYR A 9 19.18 -46.24 5.22
N ALA A 10 18.04 -46.37 5.90
CA ALA A 10 16.87 -45.53 5.64
C ALA A 10 17.16 -44.04 5.92
N MET A 11 17.89 -43.74 7.00
CA MET A 11 18.28 -42.36 7.34
C MET A 11 19.32 -41.81 6.35
N ASP A 12 20.40 -42.55 6.10
CA ASP A 12 21.50 -42.13 5.19
C ASP A 12 21.02 -41.95 3.74
N SER A 13 20.01 -42.71 3.34
CA SER A 13 19.40 -42.61 2.01
C SER A 13 18.36 -41.49 1.88
N GLY A 14 18.12 -40.71 2.95
CA GLY A 14 17.15 -39.61 2.98
C GLY A 14 15.69 -40.05 3.04
N GLY A 15 15.41 -41.22 3.64
CA GLY A 15 14.05 -41.71 3.86
C GLY A 15 13.33 -40.97 4.99
N SER A 16 12.08 -40.57 4.77
CA SER A 16 11.26 -39.90 5.78
C SER A 16 10.66 -40.87 6.81
N ASP A 17 10.37 -42.10 6.39
CA ASP A 17 9.78 -43.14 7.23
C ASP A 17 10.26 -44.51 6.74
N LEU A 18 10.62 -45.41 7.66
CA LEU A 18 10.88 -46.83 7.42
C LEU A 18 9.68 -47.65 7.92
N PHE A 19 9.08 -48.43 7.03
CA PHE A 19 7.96 -49.32 7.30
C PHE A 19 8.47 -50.76 7.41
N ILE A 20 8.31 -51.35 8.59
CA ILE A 20 8.59 -52.77 8.85
C ILE A 20 7.29 -53.45 9.23
N THR A 21 6.91 -54.48 8.48
CA THR A 21 5.75 -55.31 8.79
C THR A 21 6.12 -56.75 8.56
N THR A 22 5.78 -57.61 9.51
CA THR A 22 5.98 -59.05 9.39
C THR A 22 5.39 -59.59 8.07
N GLY A 23 6.16 -60.44 7.39
CA GLY A 23 5.72 -61.07 6.14
C GLY A 23 5.78 -60.15 4.91
N LYS A 24 6.35 -58.94 5.03
CA LYS A 24 6.60 -58.02 3.91
C LYS A 24 8.07 -57.64 3.79
N ILE A 25 8.45 -57.19 2.59
CA ILE A 25 9.75 -56.58 2.32
C ILE A 25 9.80 -55.20 3.00
N PRO A 26 10.88 -54.84 3.72
CA PRO A 26 11.09 -53.51 4.26
C PRO A 26 10.86 -52.45 3.21
N SER A 27 10.18 -51.37 3.57
CA SER A 27 9.92 -50.27 2.64
C SER A 27 10.25 -48.94 3.29
N MET A 28 10.79 -47.98 2.54
CA MET A 28 10.92 -46.60 3.01
C MET A 28 10.09 -45.65 2.17
N ARG A 29 9.67 -44.53 2.77
CA ARG A 29 9.17 -43.39 2.01
C ARG A 29 10.31 -42.41 1.74
N ARG A 30 10.48 -42.01 0.48
CA ARG A 30 11.41 -40.96 0.06
C ARG A 30 10.70 -40.05 -0.94
N SER A 31 10.75 -38.74 -0.72
CA SER A 31 10.05 -37.75 -1.56
C SER A 31 8.56 -38.06 -1.78
N GLY A 32 7.88 -38.59 -0.76
CA GLY A 32 6.45 -38.94 -0.81
C GLY A 32 6.12 -40.32 -1.39
N THR A 33 7.03 -40.95 -2.15
CA THR A 33 6.86 -42.27 -2.75
C THR A 33 7.45 -43.38 -1.88
N ILE A 34 6.83 -44.57 -1.88
CA ILE A 34 7.30 -45.73 -1.12
C ILE A 34 8.15 -46.64 -2.00
N TYR A 35 9.34 -47.01 -1.53
CA TYR A 35 10.29 -47.89 -2.19
C TYR A 35 10.60 -49.10 -1.32
N GLN A 36 10.73 -50.28 -1.92
CA GLN A 36 11.18 -51.49 -1.22
C GLN A 36 12.70 -51.50 -1.07
N ILE A 37 13.18 -51.99 0.07
CA ILE A 37 14.61 -52.07 0.39
C ILE A 37 15.02 -53.55 0.36
N GLY A 38 15.71 -53.95 -0.71
CA GLY A 38 16.12 -55.33 -0.93
C GLY A 38 14.95 -56.25 -1.31
N GLU A 39 15.14 -57.56 -1.11
CA GLU A 39 14.18 -58.61 -1.52
C GLU A 39 13.75 -59.52 -0.34
N GLU A 40 14.38 -59.37 0.82
CA GLU A 40 14.14 -60.23 2.00
C GLU A 40 12.90 -59.79 2.78
N VAL A 41 12.15 -60.77 3.29
CA VAL A 41 10.96 -60.57 4.12
C VAL A 41 11.32 -60.63 5.60
N ILE A 42 10.78 -59.72 6.39
CA ILE A 42 11.01 -59.66 7.84
C ILE A 42 10.10 -60.65 8.59
N GLN A 43 10.68 -61.43 9.51
CA GLN A 43 9.97 -62.40 10.35
C GLN A 43 9.46 -61.76 11.66
N ALA A 44 8.43 -62.34 12.26
CA ALA A 44 7.79 -61.83 13.46
C ALA A 44 8.75 -61.76 14.64
N GLU A 45 9.57 -62.82 14.80
CA GLU A 45 10.53 -62.96 15.89
C GLU A 45 11.55 -61.83 15.88
N THR A 46 12.01 -61.42 14.70
CA THR A 46 12.97 -60.32 14.53
C THR A 46 12.40 -58.99 15.01
N VAL A 47 11.12 -58.73 14.72
CA VAL A 47 10.44 -57.50 15.15
C VAL A 47 10.18 -57.51 16.66
N ASP A 48 9.77 -58.66 17.22
CA ASP A 48 9.54 -58.82 18.65
C ASP A 48 10.83 -58.69 19.47
N GLU A 49 11.93 -59.27 19.00
CA GLU A 49 13.25 -59.12 19.62
C GLU A 49 13.68 -57.66 19.63
N PHE A 50 13.57 -56.97 18.50
CA PHE A 50 13.89 -55.55 18.42
C PHE A 50 12.98 -54.71 19.33
N ARG A 51 11.66 -54.92 19.31
CA ARG A 51 10.72 -54.20 20.18
C ARG A 51 11.11 -54.27 21.66
N ARG A 52 11.45 -55.47 22.15
CA ARG A 52 11.84 -55.68 23.56
C ARG A 52 13.15 -54.99 23.94
N THR A 53 14.00 -54.64 22.96
CA THR A 53 15.20 -53.83 23.21
C THR A 53 14.91 -52.33 23.25
N VAL A 54 13.83 -51.88 22.61
CA VAL A 54 13.47 -50.46 22.47
C VAL A 54 12.47 -50.01 23.55
N LEU A 55 11.47 -50.83 23.85
CA LEU A 55 10.43 -50.50 24.83
C LEU A 55 10.89 -50.81 26.26
N ASP A 56 10.65 -49.89 27.18
CA ASP A 56 10.74 -50.17 28.61
C ASP A 56 9.54 -51.01 29.11
N GLN A 57 9.54 -51.39 30.38
CA GLN A 57 8.51 -52.26 30.94
C GLN A 57 7.10 -51.65 30.89
N GLU A 58 6.98 -50.33 31.00
CA GLU A 58 5.70 -49.63 31.02
C GLU A 58 5.12 -49.57 29.60
N ARG A 59 5.92 -49.18 28.62
CA ARG A 59 5.53 -49.13 27.19
C ARG A 59 5.29 -50.51 26.59
N GLU A 60 6.03 -51.53 27.02
CA GLU A 60 5.77 -52.91 26.59
C GLU A 60 4.44 -53.43 27.15
N ALA A 61 4.05 -53.01 28.37
CA ALA A 61 2.72 -53.31 28.91
C ALA A 61 1.62 -52.57 28.13
N GLU A 62 1.84 -51.31 27.77
CA GLU A 62 0.94 -50.53 26.92
C GLU A 62 0.74 -51.18 25.55
N TYR A 63 1.83 -51.57 24.88
CA TYR A 63 1.77 -52.28 23.60
C TYR A 63 0.92 -53.55 23.68
N ARG A 64 1.08 -54.35 24.74
CA ARG A 64 0.29 -55.58 24.92
C ARG A 64 -1.18 -55.30 25.17
N GLN A 65 -1.51 -54.19 25.80
CA GLN A 65 -2.89 -53.83 26.13
C GLN A 65 -3.61 -53.15 24.94
N ARG A 66 -2.95 -52.21 24.27
CA ARG A 66 -3.54 -51.36 23.22
C ARG A 66 -3.19 -51.80 21.80
N GLY A 67 -2.21 -52.68 21.65
CA GLY A 67 -1.71 -53.13 20.34
C GLY A 67 -0.79 -52.11 19.65
N THR A 68 -0.42 -51.00 20.31
CA THR A 68 0.50 -49.99 19.80
C THR A 68 1.27 -49.33 20.95
N ALA A 69 2.50 -48.87 20.68
CA ALA A 69 3.30 -48.08 21.59
C ALA A 69 4.35 -47.25 20.84
N ASP A 70 4.59 -46.02 21.29
CA ASP A 70 5.64 -45.13 20.76
C ASP A 70 6.90 -45.20 21.61
N ALA A 71 8.06 -45.10 20.97
CA ALA A 71 9.34 -44.97 21.64
C ALA A 71 10.39 -44.20 20.84
N GLY A 72 11.30 -43.55 21.55
CA GLY A 72 12.54 -43.04 20.98
C GLY A 72 13.62 -44.13 20.98
N PHE A 73 14.38 -44.25 19.90
CA PHE A 73 15.48 -45.18 19.77
C PHE A 73 16.71 -44.47 19.18
N ASN A 74 17.86 -44.64 19.81
CA ASN A 74 19.11 -44.05 19.34
C ASN A 74 20.11 -45.18 19.09
N ILE A 75 20.71 -45.21 17.89
CA ILE A 75 21.80 -46.13 17.56
C ILE A 75 23.13 -45.51 18.04
N ASP A 76 23.30 -44.23 17.74
CA ASP A 76 24.40 -43.37 18.20
C ASP A 76 23.90 -41.91 18.31
N LEU A 77 24.81 -40.94 18.46
CA LEU A 77 24.47 -39.51 18.55
C LEU A 77 23.89 -38.93 17.25
N ALA A 78 24.20 -39.52 16.09
CA ALA A 78 23.78 -39.05 14.77
C ALA A 78 22.49 -39.74 14.28
N HIS A 79 22.25 -40.98 14.71
CA HIS A 79 21.16 -41.83 14.24
C HIS A 79 20.09 -42.02 15.33
N ARG A 80 19.10 -41.13 15.35
CA ARG A 80 17.99 -41.12 16.30
C ARG A 80 16.68 -41.33 15.56
N PHE A 81 15.75 -42.06 16.18
CA PHE A 81 14.48 -42.45 15.56
C PHE A 81 13.34 -42.34 16.56
N ARG A 82 12.16 -41.97 16.07
CA ARG A 82 10.89 -42.23 16.74
C ARG A 82 10.25 -43.45 16.10
N ILE A 83 9.94 -44.46 16.90
CA ILE A 83 9.42 -45.74 16.45
C ILE A 83 8.03 -45.94 17.05
N ASN A 84 7.03 -46.08 16.18
CA ASN A 84 5.71 -46.56 16.58
C ASN A 84 5.63 -48.06 16.31
N PHE A 85 5.53 -48.87 17.36
CA PHE A 85 5.26 -50.30 17.25
C PHE A 85 3.75 -50.52 17.16
N MET A 86 3.34 -51.49 16.33
CA MET A 86 1.94 -51.83 16.13
C MET A 86 1.73 -53.33 15.88
N SER A 87 0.62 -53.86 16.37
CA SER A 87 0.14 -55.20 16.04
C SER A 87 -0.66 -55.13 14.73
N THR A 88 -0.28 -55.94 13.74
CA THR A 88 -0.99 -56.03 12.46
C THR A 88 -1.57 -57.43 12.25
N LEU A 89 -2.43 -57.61 11.24
CA LEU A 89 -2.97 -58.92 10.86
C LEU A 89 -1.89 -59.96 10.55
N ASN A 90 -0.72 -59.52 10.06
CA ASN A 90 0.37 -60.41 9.67
C ASN A 90 1.40 -60.64 10.78
N GLY A 91 1.19 -60.07 11.98
CA GLY A 91 2.15 -60.08 13.08
C GLY A 91 2.61 -58.68 13.50
N PRO A 92 3.62 -58.57 14.38
CA PRO A 92 4.13 -57.29 14.85
C PRO A 92 4.78 -56.50 13.70
N GLY A 93 4.73 -55.19 13.79
CA GLY A 93 5.38 -54.27 12.86
C GLY A 93 5.74 -52.96 13.56
N PHE A 94 6.48 -52.12 12.86
CA PHE A 94 6.73 -50.76 13.31
C PHE A 94 6.94 -49.79 12.15
N VAL A 95 6.73 -48.52 12.44
CA VAL A 95 7.14 -47.41 11.58
C VAL A 95 8.18 -46.60 12.33
N ALA A 96 9.37 -46.46 11.75
CA ALA A 96 10.44 -45.65 12.31
C ALA A 96 10.63 -44.38 11.49
N ARG A 97 10.58 -43.23 12.16
CA ARG A 97 10.85 -41.91 11.60
C ARG A 97 12.18 -41.40 12.12
N PRO A 98 13.16 -41.06 11.27
CA PRO A 98 14.41 -40.46 11.72
C PRO A 98 14.17 -39.10 12.41
N ILE A 99 14.91 -38.84 13.48
CA ILE A 99 15.04 -37.53 14.12
C ILE A 99 16.37 -36.95 13.62
N HIS A 100 16.30 -35.77 13.00
CA HIS A 100 17.43 -35.22 12.28
C HIS A 100 18.25 -34.31 13.21
N SER A 101 19.57 -34.28 12.99
CA SER A 101 20.39 -33.24 13.62
C SER A 101 20.02 -31.88 13.03
N GLY A 102 19.77 -30.90 13.90
CA GLY A 102 19.57 -29.53 13.46
C GLY A 102 20.86 -28.88 12.99
N ARG A 103 22.05 -29.39 13.36
CA ARG A 103 23.34 -28.70 13.21
C ARG A 103 23.65 -28.18 11.80
N ASP A 104 23.23 -28.92 10.76
CA ASP A 104 23.52 -28.58 9.36
C ASP A 104 22.43 -27.74 8.67
N LEU A 105 21.35 -27.39 9.39
CA LEU A 105 20.29 -26.53 8.87
C LEU A 105 20.76 -25.08 8.85
N ASP A 106 21.20 -24.67 7.67
CA ASP A 106 21.60 -23.31 7.36
C ASP A 106 20.53 -22.60 6.51
N MET A 107 20.21 -21.36 6.87
CA MET A 107 19.17 -20.58 6.18
C MET A 107 19.49 -20.35 4.71
N VAL A 108 20.76 -20.10 4.36
CA VAL A 108 21.17 -19.83 2.98
C VAL A 108 21.05 -21.09 2.14
N LYS A 109 21.52 -22.23 2.64
CA LYS A 109 21.37 -23.54 1.97
C LYS A 109 19.91 -23.90 1.73
N LEU A 110 19.03 -23.56 2.66
CA LEU A 110 17.59 -23.81 2.56
C LEU A 110 16.83 -22.75 1.74
N HIS A 111 17.53 -21.78 1.14
CA HIS A 111 16.91 -20.67 0.39
C HIS A 111 15.90 -19.85 1.22
N ILE A 112 16.12 -19.79 2.54
CA ILE A 112 15.32 -18.98 3.46
C ILE A 112 15.70 -17.49 3.25
N PRO A 113 14.73 -16.59 2.93
CA PRO A 113 15.04 -15.19 2.67
C PRO A 113 15.60 -14.43 3.88
N VAL A 114 16.45 -13.44 3.63
CA VAL A 114 17.07 -12.56 4.65
C VAL A 114 16.02 -11.83 5.52
N GLN A 115 14.80 -11.65 5.02
CA GLN A 115 13.72 -11.07 5.80
C GLN A 115 13.35 -11.92 7.02
N ILE A 116 13.38 -13.25 6.90
CA ILE A 116 13.13 -14.19 8.02
C ILE A 116 14.28 -14.14 9.02
N GLN A 117 15.52 -14.01 8.52
CA GLN A 117 16.70 -13.79 9.35
C GLN A 117 16.54 -12.54 10.24
N LYS A 118 16.11 -11.42 9.65
CA LYS A 118 15.83 -10.18 10.40
C LYS A 118 14.72 -10.34 11.44
N MET A 119 13.69 -11.14 11.16
CA MET A 119 12.64 -11.43 12.15
C MET A 119 13.21 -12.15 13.39
N CYS A 120 14.19 -13.03 13.21
CA CYS A 120 14.82 -13.77 14.32
C CYS A 120 15.60 -12.86 15.28
N GLU A 121 15.96 -11.65 14.85
CA GLU A 121 16.66 -10.65 15.65
C GLU A 121 15.70 -9.76 16.46
N ALA A 122 14.39 -9.94 16.29
CA ALA A 122 13.39 -9.18 17.03
C ALA A 122 13.56 -9.40 18.55
N PRO A 123 13.49 -8.33 19.37
CA PRO A 123 13.71 -8.45 20.80
C PRO A 123 12.60 -9.23 21.50
N ALA A 124 11.37 -9.13 21.01
CA ALA A 124 10.17 -9.77 21.50
C ALA A 124 9.07 -9.77 20.43
N GLY A 125 8.01 -10.54 20.66
CA GLY A 125 6.82 -10.64 19.80
C GLY A 125 6.60 -12.06 19.30
N ILE A 126 5.65 -12.25 18.39
CA ILE A 126 5.27 -13.57 17.85
C ILE A 126 5.56 -13.68 16.36
N ILE A 127 6.17 -14.80 15.96
CA ILE A 127 6.39 -15.20 14.55
C ILE A 127 5.64 -16.51 14.29
N LEU A 128 4.82 -16.51 13.26
CA LEU A 128 4.03 -17.68 12.86
C LEU A 128 4.59 -18.29 11.57
N VAL A 129 4.96 -19.57 11.60
CA VAL A 129 5.38 -20.33 10.41
C VAL A 129 4.24 -21.25 9.99
N VAL A 130 3.67 -21.02 8.81
CA VAL A 130 2.43 -21.64 8.36
C VAL A 130 2.59 -22.33 7.01
N GLY A 131 1.70 -23.26 6.73
CA GLY A 131 1.75 -24.09 5.52
C GLY A 131 1.06 -25.44 5.73
N ALA A 132 0.77 -26.12 4.62
CA ALA A 132 0.19 -27.45 4.63
C ALA A 132 1.09 -28.48 5.37
N THR A 133 0.54 -29.64 5.71
CA THR A 133 1.33 -30.75 6.25
C THR A 133 2.40 -31.15 5.24
N GLY A 134 3.65 -31.30 5.71
CA GLY A 134 4.79 -31.62 4.84
C GLY A 134 5.31 -30.44 4.01
N SER A 135 4.89 -29.20 4.26
CA SER A 135 5.44 -28.02 3.57
C SER A 135 6.81 -27.58 4.06
N GLY A 136 7.43 -28.28 5.03
CA GLY A 136 8.74 -27.96 5.58
C GLY A 136 8.76 -26.91 6.71
N LYS A 137 7.62 -26.69 7.39
CA LYS A 137 7.50 -25.73 8.51
C LYS A 137 8.52 -25.99 9.62
N SER A 138 8.58 -27.23 10.10
CA SER A 138 9.49 -27.63 11.18
C SER A 138 10.96 -27.46 10.79
N THR A 139 11.31 -27.71 9.52
CA THR A 139 12.65 -27.45 8.98
C THR A 139 13.00 -25.96 9.02
N THR A 140 12.09 -25.09 8.57
CA THR A 140 12.29 -23.63 8.61
C THR A 140 12.38 -23.12 10.04
N LEU A 141 11.52 -23.61 10.94
CA LEU A 141 11.53 -23.27 12.36
C LEU A 141 12.85 -23.70 13.02
N ALA A 142 13.34 -24.91 12.75
CA ALA A 142 14.61 -25.40 13.24
C ALA A 142 15.80 -24.57 12.70
N ALA A 143 15.77 -24.16 11.43
CA ALA A 143 16.77 -23.25 10.86
C ALA A 143 16.74 -21.87 11.55
N MET A 144 15.56 -21.34 11.90
CA MET A 144 15.41 -20.13 12.71
C MET A 144 16.03 -20.28 14.10
N VAL A 145 15.75 -21.38 14.79
CA VAL A 145 16.35 -21.68 16.10
C VAL A 145 17.87 -21.76 16.01
N ASN A 146 18.42 -22.43 15.01
CA ASN A 146 19.87 -22.49 14.81
C ASN A 146 20.48 -21.13 14.51
N TYR A 147 19.81 -20.31 13.69
CA TYR A 147 20.28 -18.95 13.43
C TYR A 147 20.38 -18.14 14.73
N ILE A 148 19.34 -18.17 15.57
CA ILE A 148 19.35 -17.52 16.88
C ILE A 148 20.48 -18.09 17.74
N ASN A 149 20.61 -19.41 17.80
CA ASN A 149 21.60 -20.09 18.62
C ASN A 149 23.05 -19.78 18.24
N ALA A 150 23.33 -19.70 16.94
CA ALA A 150 24.66 -19.41 16.43
C ALA A 150 25.06 -17.94 16.55
N ASN A 151 24.08 -17.02 16.46
CA ASN A 151 24.36 -15.59 16.32
C ASN A 151 24.08 -14.77 17.58
N LEU A 152 23.13 -15.18 18.41
CA LEU A 152 22.64 -14.42 19.57
C LEU A 152 23.00 -15.14 20.89
N ASN A 153 23.04 -14.36 21.98
CA ASN A 153 23.22 -14.88 23.35
C ASN A 153 21.85 -14.93 24.04
N LYS A 154 21.11 -16.01 23.86
CA LYS A 154 19.73 -16.16 24.34
C LYS A 154 19.57 -17.48 25.10
N HIS A 155 18.57 -17.54 25.98
CA HIS A 155 18.04 -18.80 26.47
C HIS A 155 16.83 -19.19 25.61
N ILE A 156 16.92 -20.33 24.92
CA ILE A 156 15.89 -20.84 24.02
C ILE A 156 15.24 -22.06 24.69
N ILE A 157 13.91 -22.06 24.79
CA ILE A 157 13.15 -23.24 25.22
C ILE A 157 12.25 -23.70 24.08
N THR A 158 12.33 -24.98 23.71
CA THR A 158 11.40 -25.58 22.74
C THR A 158 10.41 -26.51 23.44
N LEU A 159 9.14 -26.40 23.06
CA LEU A 159 8.03 -27.24 23.50
C LEU A 159 7.46 -27.91 22.26
N GLU A 160 7.69 -29.20 22.10
CA GLU A 160 7.40 -29.95 20.88
C GLU A 160 6.69 -31.27 21.20
N ASP A 161 5.90 -31.79 20.26
CA ASP A 161 5.21 -33.08 20.38
C ASP A 161 5.17 -33.78 19.01
N PRO A 162 6.15 -34.63 18.67
CA PRO A 162 7.42 -34.87 19.36
C PRO A 162 8.51 -33.86 18.95
N ILE A 163 9.72 -33.96 19.49
CA ILE A 163 10.88 -33.22 18.98
C ILE A 163 11.26 -33.74 17.58
N GLU A 164 11.34 -32.83 16.59
CA GLU A 164 11.69 -33.18 15.21
C GLU A 164 13.19 -33.01 14.90
N TYR A 165 13.80 -31.96 15.43
CA TYR A 165 15.20 -31.62 15.23
C TYR A 165 15.89 -31.44 16.56
N ILE A 166 17.11 -31.97 16.68
CA ILE A 166 17.90 -31.80 17.89
C ILE A 166 18.86 -30.63 17.70
N HIS A 167 18.86 -29.73 18.67
CA HIS A 167 19.73 -28.57 18.70
C HIS A 167 20.79 -28.74 19.80
N GLU A 168 22.04 -28.48 19.44
CA GLU A 168 23.16 -28.45 20.38
C GLU A 168 23.44 -27.00 20.80
N ASP A 169 23.88 -26.79 22.04
CA ASP A 169 24.27 -25.47 22.53
C ASP A 169 25.39 -24.85 21.67
N GLN A 170 25.27 -23.55 21.37
CA GLN A 170 26.30 -22.77 20.70
C GLN A 170 26.58 -21.47 21.46
N ARG A 171 26.15 -20.31 20.94
CA ARG A 171 26.17 -19.05 21.70
C ARG A 171 24.98 -18.93 22.64
N SER A 172 23.85 -19.52 22.26
CA SER A 172 22.68 -19.64 23.11
C SER A 172 22.67 -20.98 23.85
N ILE A 173 21.91 -21.02 24.94
CA ILE A 173 21.60 -22.25 25.68
C ILE A 173 20.22 -22.71 25.24
N ILE A 174 20.08 -23.99 24.91
CA ILE A 174 18.83 -24.58 24.43
C ILE A 174 18.32 -25.66 25.37
N THR A 175 17.07 -25.53 25.79
CA THR A 175 16.33 -26.55 26.52
C THR A 175 15.18 -27.07 25.66
N GLN A 176 15.27 -28.31 25.16
CA GLN A 176 14.19 -28.92 24.37
C GLN A 176 13.31 -29.82 25.25
N ARG A 177 12.00 -29.66 25.15
CA ARG A 177 11.00 -30.46 25.88
C ARG A 177 10.06 -31.14 24.90
N GLU A 178 10.06 -32.46 24.96
CA GLU A 178 9.05 -33.28 24.33
C GLU A 178 7.86 -33.40 25.28
N LEU A 179 6.67 -33.04 24.80
CA LEU A 179 5.42 -33.23 25.53
C LEU A 179 4.87 -34.62 25.24
N ASN A 180 4.56 -35.38 26.29
CA ASN A 180 3.77 -36.60 26.15
C ASN A 180 2.29 -36.20 26.10
N SER A 181 1.61 -36.50 24.98
CA SER A 181 0.23 -36.08 24.67
C SER A 181 -0.80 -36.33 25.78
N ASP A 182 -0.52 -37.27 26.69
CA ASP A 182 -1.49 -37.74 27.68
C ASP A 182 -1.33 -37.09 29.07
N ALA A 183 -0.27 -36.31 29.33
CA ALA A 183 0.10 -35.88 30.69
C ALA A 183 0.17 -34.36 30.92
N VAL A 184 0.58 -33.55 29.94
CA VAL A 184 0.82 -32.10 30.12
C VAL A 184 0.38 -31.33 28.88
N SER A 185 -0.47 -30.30 29.07
CA SER A 185 -0.90 -29.42 27.97
C SER A 185 0.23 -28.48 27.52
N PHE A 186 0.21 -28.04 26.25
CA PHE A 186 1.15 -27.03 25.76
C PHE A 186 1.08 -25.73 26.58
N ALA A 187 -0.12 -25.31 27.00
CA ALA A 187 -0.31 -24.13 27.82
C ALA A 187 0.38 -24.25 29.20
N ASP A 188 0.30 -25.41 29.86
CA ASP A 188 0.93 -25.62 31.16
C ASP A 188 2.46 -25.72 31.06
N ALA A 189 2.94 -26.38 30.01
CA ALA A 189 4.36 -26.44 29.69
C ALA A 189 4.92 -25.02 29.42
N LEU A 190 4.17 -24.19 28.70
CA LEU A 190 4.53 -22.80 28.40
C LEU A 190 4.55 -21.93 29.66
N ARG A 191 3.55 -22.03 30.54
CA ARG A 191 3.54 -21.31 31.83
C ARG A 191 4.72 -21.69 32.72
N SER A 192 5.12 -22.96 32.68
CA SER A 192 6.29 -23.45 33.41
C SER A 192 7.58 -22.91 32.81
N ALA A 193 7.71 -22.97 31.48
CA ALA A 193 8.87 -22.43 30.75
C ALA A 193 9.10 -20.94 31.01
N LEU A 194 8.04 -20.13 31.14
CA LEU A 194 8.17 -18.70 31.46
C LEU A 194 8.85 -18.41 32.81
N ARG A 195 8.91 -19.38 33.73
CA ARG A 195 9.61 -19.23 35.03
C ARG A 195 11.10 -19.53 34.95
N GLU A 196 11.59 -19.98 33.80
CA GLU A 196 12.97 -20.40 33.59
C GLU A 196 13.80 -19.30 32.90
N ALA A 197 13.30 -18.07 32.92
CA ALA A 197 13.90 -16.91 32.27
C ALA A 197 14.29 -17.16 30.80
N PRO A 198 13.38 -17.68 29.94
CA PRO A 198 13.65 -17.80 28.52
C PRO A 198 13.72 -16.41 27.88
N ASN A 199 14.44 -16.31 26.76
CA ASN A 199 14.33 -15.17 25.87
C ASN A 199 13.55 -15.52 24.60
N VAL A 200 13.69 -16.76 24.13
CA VAL A 200 13.00 -17.29 22.96
C VAL A 200 12.24 -18.55 23.37
N ILE A 201 10.98 -18.63 22.96
CA ILE A 201 10.14 -19.80 23.22
C ILE A 201 9.62 -20.33 21.88
N VAL A 202 9.85 -21.60 21.64
CA VAL A 202 9.36 -22.31 20.45
C VAL A 202 8.23 -23.22 20.87
N ILE A 203 7.09 -23.09 20.21
CA ILE A 203 5.90 -23.91 20.43
C ILE A 203 5.66 -24.67 19.13
N GLY A 204 5.58 -25.99 19.18
CA GLY A 204 5.37 -26.83 18.00
C GLY A 204 4.15 -26.36 17.18
N GLU A 205 2.95 -26.64 17.66
CA GLU A 205 1.70 -26.22 16.99
C GLU A 205 0.71 -25.63 18.01
N MET A 206 0.16 -24.47 17.71
CA MET A 206 -0.93 -23.89 18.50
C MET A 206 -2.27 -24.44 18.02
N ARG A 207 -2.90 -25.31 18.84
CA ARG A 207 -4.17 -25.98 18.50
C ARG A 207 -5.38 -25.46 19.25
N ASP A 208 -5.17 -24.90 20.44
CA ASP A 208 -6.23 -24.48 21.36
C ASP A 208 -6.07 -23.02 21.82
N THR A 209 -7.17 -22.46 22.34
CA THR A 209 -7.24 -21.06 22.79
C THR A 209 -6.32 -20.75 23.95
N ASP A 210 -6.06 -21.71 24.84
CA ASP A 210 -5.25 -21.51 26.04
C ASP A 210 -3.77 -21.35 25.68
N THR A 211 -3.30 -22.18 24.75
CA THR A 211 -1.94 -22.13 24.21
C THR A 211 -1.72 -20.82 23.45
N VAL A 212 -2.66 -20.43 22.58
CA VAL A 212 -2.58 -19.15 21.86
C VAL A 212 -2.55 -17.96 22.81
N SER A 213 -3.46 -17.92 23.79
CA SER A 213 -3.53 -16.81 24.76
C SER A 213 -2.24 -16.67 25.55
N THR A 214 -1.69 -17.80 25.99
CA THR A 214 -0.44 -17.83 26.76
C THR A 214 0.75 -17.42 25.88
N ALA A 215 0.78 -17.83 24.61
CA ALA A 215 1.82 -17.46 23.65
C ALA A 215 1.80 -15.95 23.32
N VAL A 216 0.62 -15.37 23.07
CA VAL A 216 0.47 -13.93 22.81
C VAL A 216 0.86 -13.11 24.04
N ALA A 217 0.45 -13.53 25.25
CA ALA A 217 0.87 -12.87 26.49
C ALA A 217 2.39 -12.95 26.72
N ALA A 218 3.02 -14.10 26.43
CA ALA A 218 4.47 -14.26 26.48
C ALA A 218 5.18 -13.30 25.50
N ALA A 219 4.66 -13.20 24.28
CA ALA A 219 5.16 -12.30 23.25
C ALA A 219 5.08 -10.81 23.67
N MET A 220 3.96 -10.39 24.25
CA MET A 220 3.77 -9.02 24.74
C MET A 220 4.59 -8.70 26.00
N SER A 221 4.96 -9.71 26.79
CA SER A 221 5.76 -9.57 28.01
C SER A 221 7.27 -9.61 27.78
N GLY A 222 7.72 -9.52 26.52
CA GLY A 222 9.14 -9.35 26.18
C GLY A 222 9.86 -10.62 25.70
N HIS A 223 9.13 -11.68 25.37
CA HIS A 223 9.70 -12.91 24.82
C HIS A 223 9.52 -12.95 23.29
N LEU A 224 10.47 -13.56 22.57
CA LEU A 224 10.24 -13.91 21.17
C LEU A 224 9.62 -15.30 21.11
N VAL A 225 8.40 -15.40 20.58
CA VAL A 225 7.65 -16.65 20.46
C VAL A 225 7.62 -17.09 19.01
N LEU A 226 8.08 -18.30 18.73
CA LEU A 226 8.00 -18.93 17.42
C LEU A 226 6.99 -20.08 17.48
N SER A 227 6.05 -20.14 16.53
CA SER A 227 5.08 -21.22 16.49
C SER A 227 4.66 -21.60 15.09
N THR A 228 4.14 -22.82 14.91
CA THR A 228 3.51 -23.24 13.66
C THR A 228 1.98 -23.31 13.71
N LEU A 229 1.35 -23.17 12.54
CA LEU A 229 -0.08 -23.37 12.30
C LEU A 229 -0.30 -24.07 10.95
N HIS A 230 -1.42 -24.77 10.81
CA HIS A 230 -1.83 -25.44 9.57
C HIS A 230 -2.81 -24.58 8.76
N THR A 231 -2.28 -23.61 8.02
CA THR A 231 -3.04 -22.82 7.02
C THR A 231 -2.28 -22.74 5.70
N SER A 232 -2.96 -22.31 4.63
CA SER A 232 -2.44 -22.30 3.26
C SER A 232 -1.72 -21.00 2.86
N ASP A 233 -2.01 -19.91 3.57
CA ASP A 233 -1.45 -18.57 3.36
C ASP A 233 -1.34 -17.77 4.68
N ALA A 234 -0.69 -16.60 4.59
CA ALA A 234 -0.38 -15.78 5.76
C ALA A 234 -1.63 -15.15 6.39
N ILE A 235 -2.59 -14.67 5.60
CA ILE A 235 -3.76 -13.92 6.08
C ILE A 235 -4.75 -14.87 6.74
N GLN A 236 -5.02 -16.03 6.13
CA GLN A 236 -5.84 -17.09 6.71
C GLN A 236 -5.28 -17.58 8.04
N SER A 237 -3.95 -17.52 8.25
CA SER A 237 -3.38 -17.88 9.56
C SER A 237 -3.80 -16.93 10.66
N VAL A 238 -3.82 -15.62 10.38
CA VAL A 238 -4.24 -14.59 11.33
C VAL A 238 -5.72 -14.77 11.64
N GLU A 239 -6.55 -14.92 10.61
CA GLU A 239 -7.98 -15.17 10.76
C GLU A 239 -8.24 -16.45 11.57
N ARG A 240 -7.52 -17.54 11.27
CA ARG A 240 -7.67 -18.82 11.97
C ARG A 240 -7.35 -18.72 13.46
N VAL A 241 -6.30 -18.01 13.83
CA VAL A 241 -5.92 -17.80 15.26
C VAL A 241 -7.02 -17.06 15.99
N ILE A 242 -7.59 -16.01 15.38
CA ILE A 242 -8.67 -15.22 15.96
C ILE A 242 -9.96 -16.05 16.05
N ASP A 243 -10.26 -16.84 15.05
CA ASP A 243 -11.50 -17.63 14.96
C ASP A 243 -11.54 -18.85 15.90
N LEU A 244 -10.43 -19.23 16.53
CA LEU A 244 -10.44 -20.19 17.64
C LEU A 244 -11.25 -19.66 18.84
N PHE A 245 -11.39 -18.34 18.96
CA PHE A 245 -12.02 -17.70 20.10
C PHE A 245 -13.52 -17.45 19.88
N PRO A 246 -14.32 -17.46 20.96
CA PRO A 246 -15.70 -16.99 20.96
C PRO A 246 -15.83 -15.56 20.38
N GLU A 247 -16.94 -15.27 19.71
CA GLU A 247 -17.16 -14.03 18.95
C GLU A 247 -16.97 -12.76 19.81
N ASP A 248 -17.35 -12.82 21.09
CA ASP A 248 -17.21 -11.73 22.07
C ASP A 248 -15.75 -11.41 22.43
N GLN A 249 -14.82 -12.34 22.21
CA GLN A 249 -13.40 -12.19 22.53
C GLN A 249 -12.53 -11.88 21.31
N ARG A 250 -13.04 -12.08 20.08
CA ARG A 250 -12.25 -11.97 18.85
C ARG A 250 -11.60 -10.61 18.65
N MET A 251 -12.28 -9.52 18.97
CA MET A 251 -11.72 -8.16 18.83
C MET A 251 -10.53 -7.92 19.76
N GLN A 252 -10.62 -8.41 21.00
CA GLN A 252 -9.55 -8.28 21.98
C GLN A 252 -8.34 -9.13 21.55
N VAL A 253 -8.57 -10.39 21.19
CA VAL A 253 -7.51 -11.30 20.72
C VAL A 253 -6.85 -10.78 19.44
N ALA A 254 -7.63 -10.23 18.51
CA ALA A 254 -7.11 -9.62 17.29
C ALA A 254 -6.18 -8.44 17.62
N THR A 255 -6.57 -7.59 18.57
CA THR A 255 -5.75 -6.45 19.02
C THR A 255 -4.46 -6.93 19.69
N ASP A 256 -4.54 -7.92 20.56
CA ASP A 256 -3.38 -8.47 21.29
C ASP A 256 -2.42 -9.18 20.33
N LEU A 257 -2.95 -10.00 19.41
CA LEU A 257 -2.18 -10.65 18.35
C LEU A 257 -1.52 -9.60 17.45
N GLY A 258 -2.25 -8.57 17.03
CA GLY A 258 -1.73 -7.46 16.25
C GLY A 258 -0.57 -6.75 16.94
N ASN A 259 -0.72 -6.44 18.23
CA ASN A 259 0.34 -5.81 19.03
C ASN A 259 1.59 -6.70 19.20
N ALA A 260 1.39 -8.01 19.34
CA ALA A 260 2.47 -8.98 19.48
C ALA A 260 3.17 -9.32 18.15
N LEU A 261 2.52 -9.09 17.00
CA LEU A 261 2.96 -9.64 15.72
C LEU A 261 4.31 -9.06 15.24
N VAL A 262 5.27 -9.96 15.03
CA VAL A 262 6.52 -9.68 14.31
C VAL A 262 6.36 -10.02 12.83
N GLY A 263 5.74 -11.17 12.53
CA GLY A 263 5.42 -11.54 11.15
C GLY A 263 4.82 -12.93 11.02
N VAL A 264 4.31 -13.22 9.82
CA VAL A 264 3.79 -14.52 9.40
C VAL A 264 4.56 -14.97 8.17
N ILE A 265 5.02 -16.21 8.18
CA ILE A 265 5.80 -16.86 7.13
C ILE A 265 4.98 -18.04 6.63
N ALA A 266 4.37 -17.93 5.45
CA ALA A 266 3.69 -19.04 4.80
C ALA A 266 4.63 -19.75 3.82
N GLN A 267 4.62 -21.08 3.82
CA GLN A 267 5.58 -21.90 3.07
C GLN A 267 4.89 -22.99 2.23
N ARG A 268 5.40 -23.18 1.01
CA ARG A 268 5.06 -24.29 0.09
C ARG A 268 6.34 -24.93 -0.42
N LEU A 269 6.35 -26.25 -0.63
CA LEU A 269 7.45 -26.94 -1.30
C LEU A 269 7.10 -27.17 -2.76
N ILE A 270 8.02 -26.84 -3.66
CA ILE A 270 7.87 -27.00 -5.11
C ILE A 270 8.98 -27.92 -5.61
N PRO A 271 8.71 -28.90 -6.50
CA PRO A 271 9.76 -29.71 -7.10
C PRO A 271 10.79 -28.86 -7.85
N THR A 272 12.05 -29.25 -7.75
CA THR A 272 13.13 -28.75 -8.60
C THR A 272 12.95 -29.22 -10.06
N PRO A 273 13.55 -28.55 -11.07
CA PRO A 273 13.36 -28.93 -12.48
C PRO A 273 13.82 -30.36 -12.80
N THR A 274 14.75 -30.89 -12.01
CA THR A 274 15.30 -32.25 -12.09
C THR A 274 14.44 -33.29 -11.36
N HIS A 275 13.45 -32.86 -10.58
CA HIS A 275 12.58 -33.69 -9.73
C HIS A 275 13.33 -34.59 -8.72
N ASP A 276 14.58 -34.28 -8.41
CA ASP A 276 15.41 -34.99 -7.42
C ASP A 276 15.35 -34.35 -6.03
N GLY A 277 14.77 -33.14 -5.92
CA GLY A 277 14.55 -32.44 -4.66
C GLY A 277 13.40 -31.45 -4.69
N MET A 278 13.10 -30.86 -3.53
CA MET A 278 12.07 -29.83 -3.35
C MET A 278 12.72 -28.52 -2.88
N ILE A 279 12.19 -27.38 -3.32
CA ILE A 279 12.63 -26.04 -2.93
C ILE A 279 11.47 -25.28 -2.26
N PRO A 280 11.71 -24.56 -1.14
CA PRO A 280 10.65 -23.82 -0.47
C PRO A 280 10.37 -22.47 -1.16
N ALA A 281 9.09 -22.21 -1.43
CA ALA A 281 8.56 -20.90 -1.78
C ALA A 281 7.88 -20.29 -0.54
N PHE A 282 8.16 -19.01 -0.29
CA PHE A 282 7.69 -18.28 0.89
C PHE A 282 6.79 -17.11 0.52
N GLU A 283 5.74 -16.90 1.31
CA GLU A 283 4.98 -15.67 1.42
C GLU A 283 5.22 -15.09 2.83
N ILE A 284 5.49 -13.80 2.93
CA ILE A 284 5.91 -13.15 4.18
C ILE A 284 5.10 -11.90 4.41
N LEU A 285 4.34 -11.89 5.51
CA LEU A 285 3.65 -10.72 6.06
C LEU A 285 4.44 -10.20 7.26
N ILE A 286 4.86 -8.94 7.24
CA ILE A 286 5.66 -8.34 8.32
C ILE A 286 4.75 -7.49 9.22
N GLY A 287 4.87 -7.64 10.53
CA GLY A 287 4.12 -6.89 11.56
C GLY A 287 4.52 -5.43 11.68
N THR A 288 4.44 -4.67 10.59
CA THR A 288 4.61 -3.20 10.57
C THR A 288 3.46 -2.50 11.30
N PRO A 289 3.60 -1.26 11.78
CA PRO A 289 2.51 -0.57 12.48
C PRO A 289 1.16 -0.56 11.74
N PRO A 290 1.11 -0.36 10.39
CA PRO A 290 -0.13 -0.50 9.63
C PRO A 290 -0.71 -1.92 9.66
N VAL A 291 0.13 -2.95 9.47
CA VAL A 291 -0.30 -4.35 9.52
C VAL A 291 -0.86 -4.71 10.90
N ARG A 292 -0.17 -4.31 11.98
CA ARG A 292 -0.64 -4.57 13.36
C ARG A 292 -2.01 -3.96 13.61
N LYS A 293 -2.24 -2.74 13.11
CA LYS A 293 -3.54 -2.07 13.18
C LYS A 293 -4.61 -2.83 12.39
N LEU A 294 -4.31 -3.23 11.15
CA LEU A 294 -5.24 -3.99 10.31
C LEU A 294 -5.61 -5.35 10.91
N VAL A 295 -4.65 -6.04 11.56
CA VAL A 295 -4.93 -7.26 12.33
C VAL A 295 -5.90 -6.96 13.47
N GLY A 296 -5.64 -5.91 14.28
CA GLY A 296 -6.51 -5.52 15.39
C GLY A 296 -7.92 -5.12 14.99
N GLU A 297 -8.06 -4.48 13.82
CA GLU A 297 -9.34 -4.09 13.23
C GLU A 297 -10.04 -5.24 12.46
N ARG A 298 -9.36 -6.40 12.31
CA ARG A 298 -9.80 -7.56 11.52
C ARG A 298 -10.09 -7.21 10.06
N ASP A 299 -9.36 -6.23 9.51
CA ASP A 299 -9.45 -5.86 8.10
C ASP A 299 -8.53 -6.74 7.23
N TYR A 300 -9.02 -7.94 6.89
CA TYR A 300 -8.28 -8.90 6.07
C TYR A 300 -8.06 -8.41 4.63
N SER A 301 -8.98 -7.59 4.10
CA SER A 301 -8.83 -6.98 2.77
C SER A 301 -7.67 -5.99 2.74
N GLY A 302 -7.56 -5.16 3.78
CA GLY A 302 -6.42 -4.26 3.97
C GLY A 302 -5.11 -5.02 4.21
N LEU A 303 -5.14 -6.19 4.88
CA LEU A 303 -3.97 -7.05 5.02
C LEU A 303 -3.49 -7.61 3.68
N GLU A 304 -4.41 -7.99 2.78
CA GLU A 304 -4.07 -8.43 1.43
C GLU A 304 -3.40 -7.31 0.63
N ASP A 305 -3.96 -6.10 0.70
CA ASP A 305 -3.37 -4.91 0.08
C ASP A 305 -1.99 -4.58 0.66
N ALA A 306 -1.83 -4.65 1.98
CA ALA A 306 -0.56 -4.42 2.65
C ALA A 306 0.49 -5.46 2.23
N LEU A 307 0.12 -6.74 2.13
CA LEU A 307 0.98 -7.82 1.67
C LEU A 307 1.41 -7.64 0.20
N ARG A 308 0.50 -7.21 -0.67
CA ARG A 308 0.76 -6.95 -2.10
C ARG A 308 1.68 -5.75 -2.31
N ARG A 309 1.54 -4.68 -1.51
CA ARG A 309 2.30 -3.42 -1.65
C ARG A 309 3.54 -3.33 -0.77
N GLY A 310 3.64 -4.18 0.25
CA GLY A 310 4.67 -4.13 1.29
C GLY A 310 6.07 -4.58 0.86
N GLY A 311 6.36 -4.66 -0.44
CA GLY A 311 7.66 -5.08 -0.98
C GLY A 311 8.82 -4.28 -0.42
N GLU A 312 8.67 -2.96 -0.28
CA GLU A 312 9.69 -2.08 0.33
C GLU A 312 9.99 -2.43 1.80
N SER A 313 9.01 -2.93 2.54
CA SER A 313 9.19 -3.39 3.93
C SER A 313 9.75 -4.80 4.03
N GLY A 314 9.91 -5.50 2.90
CA GLY A 314 10.36 -6.90 2.82
C GLY A 314 9.22 -7.92 2.74
N MET A 315 7.97 -7.50 2.56
CA MET A 315 6.86 -8.44 2.36
C MET A 315 6.91 -9.05 0.96
N GLN A 316 6.41 -10.28 0.83
CA GLN A 316 6.39 -10.99 -0.45
C GLN A 316 5.16 -11.90 -0.53
N THR A 317 4.54 -11.96 -1.70
CA THR A 317 3.43 -12.88 -2.00
C THR A 317 3.95 -14.19 -2.59
N PHE A 318 3.17 -15.27 -2.50
CA PHE A 318 3.54 -16.53 -3.16
C PHE A 318 3.78 -16.35 -4.67
N ASN A 319 2.88 -15.67 -5.36
CA ASN A 319 2.98 -15.44 -6.80
C ASN A 319 4.31 -14.80 -7.20
N ARG A 320 4.77 -13.81 -6.43
CA ARG A 320 6.02 -13.10 -6.71
C ARG A 320 7.26 -13.94 -6.41
N THR A 321 7.25 -14.67 -5.30
CA THR A 321 8.35 -15.59 -4.95
C THR A 321 8.49 -16.68 -6.00
N ILE A 322 7.38 -17.30 -6.41
CA ILE A 322 7.34 -18.35 -7.43
C ILE A 322 7.76 -17.80 -8.80
N TYR A 323 7.35 -16.58 -9.15
CA TYR A 323 7.82 -15.90 -10.36
C TYR A 323 9.33 -15.72 -10.38
N ARG A 324 9.93 -15.21 -9.29
CA ARG A 324 11.38 -15.06 -9.19
C ARG A 324 12.10 -16.40 -9.34
N MET A 325 11.64 -17.44 -8.64
CA MET A 325 12.21 -18.78 -8.72
C MET A 325 12.12 -19.37 -10.12
N THR A 326 11.02 -19.12 -10.85
CA THR A 326 10.86 -19.56 -12.24
C THR A 326 11.85 -18.84 -13.17
N LYS A 327 12.02 -17.53 -12.98
CA LYS A 327 12.95 -16.70 -13.77
C LYS A 327 14.42 -17.06 -13.51
N GLU A 328 14.74 -17.48 -12.29
CA GLU A 328 16.07 -17.97 -11.88
C GLU A 328 16.31 -19.45 -12.24
N HIS A 329 15.36 -20.09 -12.95
CA HIS A 329 15.41 -21.51 -13.34
C HIS A 329 15.51 -22.48 -12.16
N LEU A 330 15.04 -22.08 -10.98
CA LEU A 330 15.01 -22.92 -9.78
C LEU A 330 13.81 -23.88 -9.74
N ILE A 331 12.78 -23.63 -10.55
CA ILE A 331 11.58 -24.46 -10.71
C ILE A 331 11.10 -24.42 -12.16
N ALA A 332 10.43 -25.48 -12.61
CA ALA A 332 9.81 -25.52 -13.94
C ALA A 332 8.51 -24.70 -13.97
N GLU A 333 8.21 -24.07 -15.12
CA GLU A 333 7.00 -23.25 -15.30
C GLU A 333 5.70 -24.05 -15.06
N GLU A 334 5.68 -25.32 -15.44
CA GLU A 334 4.52 -26.20 -15.22
C GLU A 334 4.24 -26.41 -13.72
N ASP A 335 5.28 -26.62 -12.91
CA ASP A 335 5.14 -26.80 -11.47
C ASP A 335 4.86 -25.47 -10.76
N ALA A 336 5.41 -24.37 -11.29
CA ALA A 336 5.10 -23.02 -10.82
C ALA A 336 3.60 -22.70 -10.98
N LEU A 337 3.00 -23.01 -12.14
CA LEU A 337 1.57 -22.81 -12.40
C LEU A 337 0.65 -23.60 -11.46
N LYS A 338 1.10 -24.76 -10.96
CA LYS A 338 0.36 -25.57 -9.98
C LYS A 338 0.48 -25.01 -8.56
N ALA A 339 1.57 -24.28 -8.27
CA ALA A 339 1.90 -23.81 -6.92
C ALA A 339 1.41 -22.37 -6.61
N VAL A 340 1.15 -21.55 -7.64
CA VAL A 340 0.68 -20.17 -7.49
C VAL A 340 -0.76 -20.06 -6.98
N THR A 341 -1.03 -19.01 -6.22
CA THR A 341 -2.37 -18.73 -5.69
C THR A 341 -3.28 -18.12 -6.76
N ASN A 342 -2.72 -17.34 -7.69
CA ASN A 342 -3.45 -16.78 -8.84
C ASN A 342 -2.68 -17.05 -10.16
N PRO A 343 -3.07 -18.06 -10.95
CA PRO A 343 -2.42 -18.43 -12.21
C PRO A 343 -2.44 -17.32 -13.28
N ASP A 344 -3.48 -16.50 -13.32
CA ASP A 344 -3.59 -15.44 -14.33
C ASP A 344 -2.65 -14.29 -14.04
N GLU A 345 -2.54 -13.88 -12.77
CA GLU A 345 -1.52 -12.92 -12.31
C GLU A 345 -0.10 -13.45 -12.59
N PHE A 346 0.16 -14.73 -12.34
CA PHE A 346 1.44 -15.34 -12.64
C PHE A 346 1.79 -15.35 -14.13
N ARG A 347 0.82 -15.66 -15.01
CA ARG A 347 1.01 -15.58 -16.47
C ARG A 347 1.28 -14.15 -16.95
N LEU A 348 0.68 -13.16 -16.31
CA LEU A 348 0.96 -11.75 -16.58
C LEU A 348 2.41 -11.41 -16.19
N LEU A 349 2.86 -11.83 -14.99
CA LEU A 349 4.24 -11.66 -14.54
C LEU A 349 5.25 -12.29 -15.52
N LEU A 350 4.99 -13.52 -16.00
CA LEU A 350 5.85 -14.20 -16.99
C LEU A 350 5.93 -13.46 -18.33
N LYS A 351 4.86 -12.78 -18.74
CA LYS A 351 4.83 -11.96 -19.96
C LYS A 351 5.47 -10.57 -19.77
N GLY A 352 6.17 -10.34 -18.65
CA GLY A 352 6.75 -9.04 -18.32
C GLY A 352 5.72 -7.98 -17.96
N MET A 353 4.46 -8.38 -17.74
CA MET A 353 3.37 -7.52 -17.30
C MET A 353 3.24 -7.64 -15.79
N GLU A 354 4.13 -6.96 -15.07
CA GLU A 354 3.99 -6.84 -13.61
C GLU A 354 2.68 -6.13 -13.26
N SER A 355 1.87 -6.75 -12.40
CA SER A 355 0.82 -6.06 -11.66
C SER A 355 1.48 -5.02 -10.77
N GLY A 356 1.57 -3.80 -11.30
CA GLY A 356 2.35 -2.71 -10.73
C GLY A 356 2.01 -2.38 -9.28
N VAL A 357 3.05 -2.42 -8.44
CA VAL A 357 3.45 -1.37 -7.48
C VAL A 357 4.99 -1.32 -7.36
N ASP A 358 5.73 -2.40 -7.63
CA ASP A 358 7.18 -2.46 -7.36
C ASP A 358 8.14 -2.26 -8.54
N SER A 359 7.64 -2.02 -9.76
CA SER A 359 8.50 -1.67 -10.91
C SER A 359 9.17 -0.30 -10.76
N LEU A 360 8.88 0.44 -9.69
CA LEU A 360 9.30 1.83 -9.52
C LEU A 360 10.72 2.03 -8.96
N ARG A 361 11.41 1.00 -8.43
CA ARG A 361 12.75 1.23 -7.85
C ARG A 361 13.85 0.18 -8.09
N SER A 362 13.58 -1.10 -8.33
CA SER A 362 14.68 -2.09 -8.40
C SER A 362 15.32 -2.31 -9.78
N LEU A 363 14.79 -1.71 -10.86
CA LEU A 363 15.30 -1.89 -12.23
C LEU A 363 16.10 -0.71 -12.80
N TYR A 364 16.41 0.32 -12.02
CA TYR A 364 17.35 1.37 -12.44
C TYR A 364 18.57 1.45 -11.51
N GLY A 365 19.29 0.32 -11.47
CA GLY A 365 20.72 0.27 -11.17
C GLY A 365 21.40 -0.49 -12.29
N THR A 366 21.95 0.24 -13.26
CA THR A 366 22.94 -0.18 -14.27
C THR A 366 22.60 -1.42 -15.12
N ALA A 367 22.01 -1.23 -16.31
CA ALA A 367 22.46 -1.84 -17.59
C ALA A 367 21.42 -1.60 -18.71
N GLU A 368 21.89 -0.97 -19.77
CA GLU A 368 21.49 -0.99 -21.20
C GLU A 368 20.03 -1.26 -21.60
N ASP A 369 19.48 -0.27 -22.31
CA ASP A 369 18.21 -0.28 -23.03
C ASP A 369 18.06 -1.52 -23.93
N SER A 370 16.95 -2.27 -23.77
CA SER A 370 16.55 -3.30 -24.73
C SER A 370 16.00 -2.65 -26.01
N GLU A 371 16.70 -2.86 -27.12
CA GLU A 371 16.49 -2.34 -28.49
C GLU A 371 15.24 -2.87 -29.25
N ASP A 372 14.14 -3.20 -28.60
CA ASP A 372 12.94 -3.63 -29.34
C ASP A 372 12.00 -2.45 -29.63
N GLY A 373 12.20 -1.82 -30.78
CA GLY A 373 11.41 -0.70 -31.33
C GLY A 373 9.92 -0.97 -31.63
N LYS A 374 9.28 -1.91 -30.93
CA LYS A 374 7.86 -2.29 -31.07
C LYS A 374 7.01 -2.09 -29.81
N PHE A 375 7.59 -1.80 -28.65
CA PHE A 375 6.82 -1.65 -27.41
C PHE A 375 6.42 -0.19 -27.14
N ILE A 376 5.10 0.07 -27.07
CA ILE A 376 4.55 1.38 -26.69
C ILE A 376 4.38 1.44 -25.17
N ASP A 377 5.10 2.36 -24.52
CA ASP A 377 5.09 2.59 -23.08
C ASP A 377 4.49 3.97 -22.74
N MET A 378 3.69 4.02 -21.67
CA MET A 378 3.03 5.24 -21.19
C MET A 378 4.05 6.31 -20.81
N ARG A 379 5.16 5.96 -20.16
CA ARG A 379 6.20 6.94 -19.78
C ARG A 379 6.84 7.58 -21.02
N ARG A 380 7.05 6.81 -22.10
CA ARG A 380 7.56 7.32 -23.37
C ARG A 380 6.57 8.25 -24.06
N LEU A 381 5.28 7.93 -24.05
CA LEU A 381 4.23 8.78 -24.62
C LEU A 381 4.11 10.11 -23.87
N LEU A 382 4.08 10.07 -22.53
CA LEU A 382 4.08 11.27 -21.69
C LEU A 382 5.32 12.13 -21.92
N ARG A 383 6.51 11.50 -22.06
CA ARG A 383 7.76 12.21 -22.37
C ARG A 383 7.68 12.95 -23.70
N SER A 384 7.19 12.26 -24.73
CA SER A 384 7.03 12.84 -26.06
C SER A 384 6.04 13.99 -26.06
N ALA A 385 4.92 13.87 -25.34
CA ALA A 385 3.94 14.94 -25.19
C ALA A 385 4.59 16.22 -24.64
N VAL A 386 5.37 16.10 -23.55
CA VAL A 386 6.08 17.24 -22.98
C VAL A 386 7.15 17.80 -23.91
N LYS A 387 8.01 16.94 -24.48
CA LYS A 387 9.14 17.36 -25.33
C LYS A 387 8.68 18.16 -26.56
N ILE A 388 7.50 17.84 -27.09
CA ILE A 388 6.91 18.49 -28.26
C ILE A 388 6.05 19.71 -27.86
N GLY A 389 5.83 19.95 -26.57
CA GLY A 389 5.03 21.06 -26.05
C GLY A 389 3.52 20.86 -26.21
N ALA A 390 3.05 19.61 -26.16
CA ALA A 390 1.63 19.30 -26.24
C ALA A 390 0.89 19.67 -24.94
N SER A 391 -0.34 20.15 -25.06
CA SER A 391 -1.22 20.41 -23.90
C SER A 391 -1.86 19.14 -23.37
N ASP A 392 -2.22 18.21 -24.25
CA ASP A 392 -2.94 16.99 -23.92
C ASP A 392 -2.42 15.81 -24.77
N LEU A 393 -2.41 14.61 -24.19
CA LEU A 393 -2.22 13.32 -24.82
C LEU A 393 -3.53 12.54 -24.77
N HIS A 394 -3.99 12.05 -25.93
CA HIS A 394 -5.20 11.26 -26.08
C HIS A 394 -4.85 9.85 -26.56
N LEU A 395 -5.38 8.84 -25.86
CA LEU A 395 -5.26 7.43 -26.22
C LEU A 395 -6.64 6.85 -26.42
N SER A 396 -6.90 6.26 -27.58
CA SER A 396 -8.19 5.67 -27.92
C SER A 396 -8.00 4.46 -28.82
N CYS A 397 -8.80 3.42 -28.58
CA CYS A 397 -8.78 2.21 -29.39
C CYS A 397 -9.14 2.51 -30.86
N GLY A 398 -8.38 1.94 -31.79
CA GLY A 398 -8.54 2.12 -33.23
C GLY A 398 -7.91 3.40 -33.78
N ALA A 399 -7.27 4.22 -32.94
CA ALA A 399 -6.56 5.42 -33.34
C ALA A 399 -5.10 5.40 -32.83
N PRO A 400 -4.16 6.04 -33.55
CA PRO A 400 -2.81 6.24 -33.03
C PRO A 400 -2.83 7.20 -31.82
N PRO A 401 -1.85 7.12 -30.90
CA PRO A 401 -1.67 8.12 -29.86
C PRO A 401 -1.68 9.54 -30.45
N THR A 402 -2.51 10.42 -29.91
CA THR A 402 -2.77 11.73 -30.49
C THR A 402 -2.43 12.83 -29.50
N LEU A 403 -1.67 13.84 -29.92
CA LEU A 403 -1.30 14.99 -29.11
C LEU A 403 -2.12 16.21 -29.49
N ARG A 404 -2.43 17.08 -28.53
CA ARG A 404 -2.97 18.41 -28.79
C ARG A 404 -1.86 19.45 -28.80
N LEU A 405 -1.67 20.12 -29.92
CA LEU A 405 -0.65 21.15 -30.13
C LEU A 405 -1.33 22.43 -30.62
N ASN A 406 -1.21 23.52 -29.86
CA ASN A 406 -1.83 24.81 -30.18
C ASN A 406 -3.35 24.71 -30.45
N GLY A 407 -4.04 23.80 -29.75
CA GLY A 407 -5.48 23.54 -29.90
C GLY A 407 -5.84 22.48 -30.94
N GLU A 408 -4.94 22.12 -31.86
CA GLU A 408 -5.16 21.13 -32.91
C GLU A 408 -4.70 19.73 -32.50
N LEU A 409 -5.44 18.68 -32.91
CA LEU A 409 -5.05 17.30 -32.69
C LEU A 409 -4.10 16.80 -33.79
N ARG A 410 -2.97 16.22 -33.39
CA ARG A 410 -1.97 15.62 -34.29
C ARG A 410 -1.64 14.21 -33.83
N ALA A 411 -1.86 13.24 -34.72
CA ALA A 411 -1.49 11.85 -34.49
C ALA A 411 0.04 11.67 -34.51
N LEU A 412 0.57 10.85 -33.60
CA LEU A 412 1.95 10.37 -33.68
C LEU A 412 2.10 9.32 -34.79
N GLU A 413 3.29 9.23 -35.36
CA GLU A 413 3.66 8.18 -36.33
C GLU A 413 3.86 6.83 -35.62
N LEU A 414 2.77 6.30 -35.07
CA LEU A 414 2.69 5.02 -34.35
C LEU A 414 1.48 4.24 -34.86
N PRO A 415 1.46 2.90 -34.73
CA PRO A 415 0.30 2.10 -35.13
C PRO A 415 -0.94 2.45 -34.28
N PRO A 416 -2.16 2.23 -34.82
CA PRO A 416 -3.40 2.37 -34.05
C PRO A 416 -3.41 1.48 -32.81
N LEU A 417 -3.88 2.02 -31.69
CA LEU A 417 -3.93 1.29 -30.41
C LEU A 417 -5.04 0.24 -30.41
N THR A 418 -4.76 -0.93 -29.86
CA THR A 418 -5.76 -1.98 -29.62
C THR A 418 -6.50 -1.76 -28.28
N PRO A 419 -7.63 -2.45 -28.02
CA PRO A 419 -8.29 -2.39 -26.70
C PRO A 419 -7.36 -2.80 -25.55
N SER A 420 -6.51 -3.80 -25.78
CA SER A 420 -5.51 -4.24 -24.81
C SER A 420 -4.43 -3.19 -24.59
N ASP A 421 -4.06 -2.41 -25.60
CA ASP A 421 -3.06 -1.35 -25.45
C ASP A 421 -3.58 -0.22 -24.59
N THR A 422 -4.79 0.29 -24.85
CA THR A 422 -5.32 1.43 -24.08
C THR A 422 -5.57 1.05 -22.62
N GLN A 423 -6.06 -0.17 -22.36
CA GLN A 423 -6.19 -0.70 -21.00
C GLN A 423 -4.82 -0.82 -20.31
N ARG A 424 -3.82 -1.42 -20.97
CA ARG A 424 -2.46 -1.55 -20.44
C ARG A 424 -1.83 -0.20 -20.14
N LEU A 425 -1.96 0.77 -21.05
CA LEU A 425 -1.40 2.12 -20.90
C LEU A 425 -2.05 2.87 -19.73
N LEU A 426 -3.38 2.83 -19.58
CA LEU A 426 -4.05 3.43 -18.42
C LEU A 426 -3.64 2.72 -17.12
N PHE A 427 -3.68 1.38 -17.10
CA PHE A 427 -3.42 0.62 -15.88
C PHE A 427 -1.98 0.78 -15.39
N SER A 428 -1.04 1.10 -16.29
CA SER A 428 0.35 1.41 -15.93
C SER A 428 0.51 2.64 -15.03
N VAL A 429 -0.50 3.53 -14.98
CA VAL A 429 -0.48 4.75 -14.16
C VAL A 429 -1.52 4.76 -13.03
N LEU A 430 -2.36 3.72 -12.92
CA LEU A 430 -3.35 3.57 -11.84
C LEU A 430 -2.79 2.73 -10.69
N THR A 431 -3.04 3.17 -9.45
CA THR A 431 -2.88 2.34 -8.24
C THR A 431 -3.93 1.21 -8.19
N PRO A 432 -3.73 0.13 -7.43
CA PRO A 432 -4.72 -0.96 -7.34
C PRO A 432 -6.12 -0.51 -6.91
N ARG A 433 -6.22 0.40 -5.92
CA ARG A 433 -7.49 1.00 -5.48
C ARG A 433 -8.18 1.76 -6.62
N GLN A 434 -7.41 2.56 -7.35
CA GLN A 434 -7.88 3.31 -8.52
C GLN A 434 -8.31 2.39 -9.66
N ARG A 435 -7.68 1.22 -9.82
CA ARG A 435 -8.09 0.22 -10.82
C ARG A 435 -9.46 -0.37 -10.47
N VAL A 436 -9.65 -0.80 -9.22
CA VAL A 436 -10.96 -1.30 -8.75
C VAL A 436 -12.02 -0.22 -8.94
N GLU A 437 -11.72 1.02 -8.51
CA GLU A 437 -12.62 2.16 -8.70
C GLU A 437 -12.97 2.39 -10.17
N PHE A 438 -11.98 2.35 -11.07
CA PHE A 438 -12.19 2.52 -12.50
C PHE A 438 -12.99 1.37 -13.12
N GLU A 439 -12.76 0.12 -12.67
CA GLU A 439 -13.50 -1.05 -13.15
C GLU A 439 -14.97 -1.03 -12.71
N GLU A 440 -15.23 -0.56 -11.48
CA GLU A 440 -16.58 -0.41 -10.93
C GLU A 440 -17.31 0.81 -11.51
N LYS A 441 -16.70 1.99 -11.46
CA LYS A 441 -17.33 3.28 -11.83
C LYS A 441 -17.23 3.60 -13.32
N ARG A 442 -16.37 2.90 -14.06
CA ARG A 442 -16.08 3.11 -15.50
C ARG A 442 -15.44 4.45 -15.86
N GLU A 443 -15.11 5.27 -14.86
CA GLU A 443 -14.48 6.58 -14.99
C GLU A 443 -13.53 6.80 -13.81
N ILE A 444 -12.41 7.49 -14.06
CA ILE A 444 -11.46 7.89 -13.01
C ILE A 444 -10.71 9.17 -13.38
N ASP A 445 -10.53 10.06 -12.40
CA ASP A 445 -9.61 11.20 -12.46
C ASP A 445 -8.45 10.96 -11.49
N LEU A 446 -7.22 11.23 -11.93
CA LEU A 446 -6.03 11.18 -11.07
C LEU A 446 -4.98 12.23 -11.48
N ALA A 447 -4.12 12.59 -10.55
CA ALA A 447 -2.87 13.27 -10.85
C ALA A 447 -1.68 12.30 -10.82
N LEU A 448 -0.77 12.45 -11.77
CA LEU A 448 0.46 11.67 -11.89
C LEU A 448 1.66 12.60 -11.91
N SER A 449 2.62 12.39 -11.01
CA SER A 449 3.92 13.09 -11.02
C SER A 449 4.97 12.18 -11.66
N VAL A 450 5.66 12.65 -12.70
CA VAL A 450 6.71 11.91 -13.39
C VAL A 450 8.00 12.72 -13.37
N THR A 451 9.05 12.19 -12.76
CA THR A 451 10.40 12.78 -12.86
C THR A 451 10.99 12.47 -14.24
N MET A 452 11.36 13.52 -14.98
CA MET A 452 11.83 13.43 -16.36
C MET A 452 13.07 14.31 -16.57
N ASN A 453 14.14 13.74 -17.09
CA ASN A 453 15.25 14.52 -17.65
C ASN A 453 14.83 15.12 -19.00
N ILE A 454 14.55 16.41 -19.04
CA ILE A 454 14.07 17.14 -20.23
C ILE A 454 14.99 18.33 -20.50
N GLY A 455 16.28 18.10 -20.66
CA GLY A 455 17.23 19.07 -21.27
C GLY A 455 17.33 20.48 -20.66
N SER A 456 16.61 20.79 -19.58
CA SER A 456 16.73 22.01 -18.78
C SER A 456 17.91 21.86 -17.83
N ASN A 457 18.45 22.96 -17.33
CA ASN A 457 19.62 23.03 -16.44
C ASN A 457 19.44 22.31 -15.07
N ASN A 458 18.39 21.50 -14.88
CA ASN A 458 18.11 20.80 -13.64
C ASN A 458 17.79 19.31 -13.88
N PRO A 459 18.63 18.36 -13.45
CA PRO A 459 18.48 16.93 -13.73
C PRO A 459 17.33 16.22 -12.97
N ASN A 460 16.42 16.98 -12.33
CA ASN A 460 15.35 16.47 -11.47
C ASN A 460 13.99 17.19 -11.70
N ASP A 461 13.70 17.64 -12.93
CA ASP A 461 12.39 18.24 -13.20
C ASP A 461 11.27 17.19 -13.12
N THR A 462 10.35 17.40 -12.16
CA THR A 462 9.13 16.61 -12.00
C THR A 462 7.99 17.30 -12.75
N ILE A 463 7.34 16.57 -13.65
CA ILE A 463 6.19 17.05 -14.40
C ILE A 463 4.94 16.34 -13.92
N ARG A 464 3.88 17.12 -13.70
CA ARG A 464 2.59 16.59 -13.32
C ARG A 464 1.67 16.46 -14.53
N PHE A 465 0.84 15.44 -14.49
CA PHE A 465 -0.21 15.19 -15.47
C PHE A 465 -1.53 15.03 -14.73
N ARG A 466 -2.60 15.59 -15.27
CA ARG A 466 -3.96 15.21 -14.88
C ARG A 466 -4.47 14.20 -15.88
N ILE A 467 -4.75 12.99 -15.43
CA ILE A 467 -5.17 11.88 -16.27
C ILE A 467 -6.63 11.57 -15.97
N ASN A 468 -7.45 11.55 -17.01
CA ASN A 468 -8.80 11.03 -16.97
C ASN A 468 -8.85 9.73 -17.77
N GLY A 469 -9.31 8.66 -17.14
CA GLY A 469 -9.58 7.36 -17.76
C GLY A 469 -11.08 7.11 -17.82
N TYR A 470 -11.57 6.61 -18.95
CA TYR A 470 -13.01 6.37 -19.15
C TYR A 470 -13.25 5.19 -20.11
N PHE A 471 -14.44 4.59 -20.06
CA PHE A 471 -14.86 3.61 -21.07
C PHE A 471 -15.61 4.27 -22.23
N GLN A 472 -15.31 3.87 -23.45
CA GLN A 472 -16.02 4.29 -24.67
C GLN A 472 -16.14 3.11 -25.64
N ARG A 473 -17.37 2.81 -26.08
CA ARG A 473 -17.68 1.69 -27.00
C ARG A 473 -17.06 0.34 -26.55
N GLY A 474 -17.03 0.09 -25.24
CA GLY A 474 -16.45 -1.13 -24.65
C GLY A 474 -14.91 -1.16 -24.57
N CYS A 475 -14.23 -0.07 -24.91
CA CYS A 475 -12.77 0.07 -24.83
C CYS A 475 -12.38 1.18 -23.86
N VAL A 476 -11.17 1.10 -23.29
CA VAL A 476 -10.61 2.17 -22.45
C VAL A 476 -10.15 3.34 -23.32
N GLY A 477 -10.46 4.56 -22.89
CA GLY A 477 -9.93 5.83 -23.39
C GLY A 477 -9.17 6.56 -22.29
N VAL A 478 -8.15 7.32 -22.70
CA VAL A 478 -7.32 8.14 -21.79
C VAL A 478 -7.16 9.54 -22.34
N ALA A 479 -7.37 10.54 -21.49
CA ALA A 479 -6.99 11.93 -21.73
C ALA A 479 -6.01 12.37 -20.62
N ALA A 480 -4.76 12.62 -20.98
CA ALA A 480 -3.71 13.06 -20.06
C ALA A 480 -3.29 14.49 -20.40
N ARG A 481 -3.60 15.44 -19.52
CA ARG A 481 -3.21 16.85 -19.64
C ARG A 481 -1.85 17.09 -18.98
N VAL A 482 -0.95 17.75 -19.67
CA VAL A 482 0.32 18.22 -19.09
C VAL A 482 0.03 19.42 -18.20
N ILE A 483 0.45 19.36 -16.94
CA ILE A 483 0.30 20.49 -16.02
C ILE A 483 1.56 21.36 -16.07
N ALA A 484 1.37 22.67 -16.19
CA ALA A 484 2.45 23.63 -16.36
C ALA A 484 3.36 23.68 -15.12
N VAL A 485 4.67 23.51 -15.35
CA VAL A 485 5.68 23.55 -14.28
C VAL A 485 6.01 24.98 -13.85
N HIS A 486 5.81 25.96 -14.75
CA HIS A 486 6.17 27.34 -14.50
C HIS A 486 4.97 28.14 -13.99
N ILE A 487 5.06 28.64 -12.76
CA ILE A 487 4.08 29.56 -12.17
C ILE A 487 4.35 30.97 -12.73
N PRO A 488 3.40 31.58 -13.48
CA PRO A 488 3.56 32.95 -13.99
C PRO A 488 3.72 33.97 -12.85
N THR A 489 4.43 35.08 -13.10
CA THR A 489 4.49 36.17 -12.12
C THR A 489 3.21 37.03 -12.18
N PRO A 490 2.87 37.77 -11.12
CA PRO A 490 1.72 38.66 -11.12
C PRO A 490 1.70 39.65 -12.29
N GLU A 491 2.87 40.17 -12.68
CA GLU A 491 3.02 41.12 -13.78
C GLU A 491 2.74 40.46 -15.13
N ALA A 492 3.18 39.21 -15.32
CA ALA A 492 2.95 38.46 -16.54
C ALA A 492 1.46 38.15 -16.78
N LEU A 493 0.69 37.95 -15.70
CA LEU A 493 -0.76 37.77 -15.76
C LEU A 493 -1.52 39.11 -15.82
N GLY A 494 -0.85 40.23 -15.59
CA GLY A 494 -1.50 41.54 -15.46
C GLY A 494 -2.41 41.63 -14.24
N LEU A 495 -2.04 40.99 -13.12
CA LEU A 495 -2.84 41.03 -11.90
C LEU A 495 -2.93 42.47 -11.36
N PRO A 496 -4.13 42.97 -11.03
CA PRO A 496 -4.28 44.32 -10.50
C PRO A 496 -3.60 44.47 -9.13
N GLN A 497 -3.00 45.65 -8.90
CA GLN A 497 -2.29 45.95 -7.64
C GLN A 497 -3.18 45.80 -6.40
N SER A 498 -4.48 46.07 -6.52
CA SER A 498 -5.44 45.93 -5.42
C SER A 498 -5.54 44.49 -4.89
N LEU A 499 -5.46 43.48 -5.76
CA LEU A 499 -5.39 42.06 -5.36
C LEU A 499 -4.08 41.77 -4.60
N LEU A 500 -2.96 42.27 -5.11
CA LEU A 500 -1.66 42.06 -4.47
C LEU A 500 -1.60 42.74 -3.09
N ASP A 501 -2.24 43.88 -2.92
CA ASP A 501 -2.28 44.60 -1.65
C ASP A 501 -3.13 43.91 -0.59
N ILE A 502 -4.29 43.35 -0.95
CA ILE A 502 -5.08 42.55 0.00
C ILE A 502 -4.40 41.23 0.37
N SER A 503 -3.62 40.62 -0.55
CA SER A 503 -2.85 39.40 -0.26
C SER A 503 -1.74 39.59 0.79
N LYS A 504 -1.37 40.84 1.09
CA LYS A 504 -0.37 41.17 2.12
C LYS A 504 -0.95 41.15 3.54
N LYS A 505 -2.28 41.13 3.70
CA LYS A 505 -2.93 41.08 5.02
C LYS A 505 -2.52 39.82 5.80
N LYS A 506 -2.65 39.88 7.13
CA LYS A 506 -2.33 38.74 8.02
C LYS A 506 -3.48 37.75 8.14
N GLN A 507 -4.71 38.24 8.09
CA GLN A 507 -5.91 37.45 8.30
C GLN A 507 -7.06 37.95 7.43
N GLY A 508 -8.00 37.06 7.14
CA GLY A 508 -9.24 37.34 6.42
C GLY A 508 -9.41 36.47 5.18
N LEU A 509 -10.50 36.67 4.46
CA LEU A 509 -10.92 35.83 3.33
C LEU A 509 -10.79 36.57 1.99
N ILE A 510 -10.10 35.97 1.03
CA ILE A 510 -10.00 36.44 -0.36
C ILE A 510 -10.60 35.37 -1.28
N LEU A 511 -11.55 35.77 -2.12
CA LEU A 511 -12.23 34.86 -3.04
C LEU A 511 -11.86 35.15 -4.48
N ILE A 512 -11.45 34.12 -5.22
CA ILE A 512 -11.21 34.19 -6.66
C ILE A 512 -12.29 33.40 -7.38
N THR A 513 -13.09 34.08 -8.20
CA THR A 513 -14.29 33.54 -8.83
C THR A 513 -14.28 33.69 -10.34
N GLY A 514 -15.23 33.03 -11.00
CA GLY A 514 -15.35 32.98 -12.46
C GLY A 514 -15.64 31.57 -12.94
N PRO A 515 -16.00 31.40 -14.22
CA PRO A 515 -16.39 30.10 -14.76
C PRO A 515 -15.19 29.12 -14.83
N THR A 516 -15.46 27.87 -15.15
CA THR A 516 -14.41 26.89 -15.45
C THR A 516 -13.52 27.38 -16.59
N GLY A 517 -12.20 27.24 -16.42
CA GLY A 517 -11.23 27.68 -17.42
C GLY A 517 -11.04 29.19 -17.52
N SER A 518 -11.51 29.98 -16.54
CA SER A 518 -11.21 31.42 -16.47
C SER A 518 -9.82 31.75 -15.92
N GLY A 519 -9.02 30.76 -15.50
CA GLY A 519 -7.66 30.96 -14.99
C GLY A 519 -7.56 31.21 -13.48
N LYS A 520 -8.58 30.84 -12.70
CA LYS A 520 -8.60 30.98 -11.22
C LYS A 520 -7.38 30.34 -10.54
N SER A 521 -7.12 29.07 -10.86
CA SER A 521 -5.99 28.31 -10.29
C SER A 521 -4.65 28.96 -10.63
N THR A 522 -4.51 29.53 -11.83
CA THR A 522 -3.29 30.25 -12.26
C THR A 522 -3.10 31.55 -11.49
N THR A 523 -4.16 32.32 -11.27
CA THR A 523 -4.13 33.54 -10.45
C THR A 523 -3.79 33.21 -8.99
N LEU A 524 -4.42 32.18 -8.42
CA LEU A 524 -4.11 31.69 -7.06
C LEU A 524 -2.64 31.28 -6.95
N ALA A 525 -2.15 30.44 -7.85
CA ALA A 525 -0.77 30.00 -7.86
C ALA A 525 0.19 31.21 -7.95
N SER A 526 -0.11 32.20 -8.80
CA SER A 526 0.72 33.40 -8.89
C SER A 526 0.75 34.21 -7.59
N VAL A 527 -0.38 34.34 -6.90
CA VAL A 527 -0.48 35.09 -5.63
C VAL A 527 0.21 34.32 -4.49
N ILE A 528 -0.03 33.02 -4.37
CA ILE A 528 0.61 32.15 -3.38
C ILE A 528 2.13 32.11 -3.60
N ASP A 529 2.60 32.03 -4.85
CA ASP A 529 4.04 32.07 -5.15
C ASP A 529 4.68 33.42 -4.81
N GLN A 530 3.93 34.52 -4.91
CA GLN A 530 4.39 35.82 -4.45
C GLN A 530 4.54 35.88 -2.93
N ILE A 531 3.55 35.37 -2.18
CA ILE A 531 3.63 35.25 -0.71
C ILE A 531 4.84 34.40 -0.33
N ASN A 532 5.00 33.25 -0.97
CA ASN A 532 6.13 32.34 -0.77
C ASN A 532 7.50 32.99 -0.96
N ARG A 533 7.61 33.96 -1.87
CA ARG A 533 8.86 34.69 -2.14
C ARG A 533 9.12 35.83 -1.16
N THR A 534 8.10 36.33 -0.47
CA THR A 534 8.15 37.62 0.23
C THR A 534 7.89 37.53 1.72
N LYS A 535 7.35 36.41 2.22
CA LYS A 535 7.04 36.19 3.63
C LYS A 535 7.57 34.85 4.12
N ALA A 536 7.97 34.81 5.39
CA ALA A 536 8.38 33.59 6.10
C ALA A 536 7.17 33.00 6.84
N ASP A 537 6.14 32.68 6.07
CA ASP A 537 4.85 32.18 6.54
C ASP A 537 4.78 30.65 6.36
N HIS A 538 3.87 29.98 7.07
CA HIS A 538 3.46 28.61 6.78
C HIS A 538 2.20 28.61 5.92
N ILE A 539 2.28 28.01 4.72
CA ILE A 539 1.20 27.96 3.74
C ILE A 539 0.73 26.52 3.55
N ILE A 540 -0.56 26.27 3.81
CA ILE A 540 -1.20 24.99 3.51
C ILE A 540 -2.15 25.16 2.32
N THR A 541 -2.00 24.35 1.27
CA THR A 541 -2.96 24.28 0.17
C THR A 541 -3.74 22.97 0.18
N VAL A 542 -5.02 23.03 -0.15
CA VAL A 542 -5.91 21.88 -0.29
C VAL A 542 -6.55 21.93 -1.66
N GLU A 543 -6.25 20.94 -2.51
CA GLU A 543 -6.57 20.96 -3.94
C GLU A 543 -7.11 19.61 -4.42
N ASP A 544 -7.86 19.59 -5.53
CA ASP A 544 -8.45 18.38 -6.12
C ASP A 544 -8.42 18.43 -7.67
N PRO A 545 -7.34 17.96 -8.33
CA PRO A 545 -6.03 17.63 -7.76
C PRO A 545 -5.10 18.86 -7.67
N ILE A 546 -3.87 18.67 -7.14
CA ILE A 546 -2.86 19.75 -7.12
C ILE A 546 -2.46 20.11 -8.56
N GLU A 547 -2.68 21.38 -8.94
CA GLU A 547 -2.34 21.91 -10.26
C GLU A 547 -0.89 22.43 -10.28
N PHE A 548 -0.55 23.44 -9.49
CA PHE A 548 0.77 24.06 -9.50
C PHE A 548 1.60 23.59 -8.31
N VAL A 549 2.80 23.06 -8.58
CA VAL A 549 3.71 22.66 -7.49
C VAL A 549 4.53 23.85 -7.02
N HIS A 550 4.33 24.21 -5.76
CA HIS A 550 5.10 25.25 -5.10
C HIS A 550 6.30 24.62 -4.38
N LYS A 551 7.51 25.10 -4.73
CA LYS A 551 8.71 24.77 -3.96
C LYS A 551 8.84 25.73 -2.78
N ASN A 552 9.34 25.24 -1.66
CA ASN A 552 9.69 26.09 -0.51
C ASN A 552 10.68 27.18 -0.94
N LYS A 553 10.41 28.42 -0.53
CA LYS A 553 11.29 29.58 -0.77
C LYS A 553 11.54 30.30 0.55
N MET A 554 10.87 31.42 0.78
CA MET A 554 10.88 32.11 2.06
C MET A 554 9.84 31.49 2.99
N ALA A 555 8.69 31.11 2.45
CA ALA A 555 7.65 30.37 3.16
C ALA A 555 7.89 28.85 3.13
N LEU A 556 7.35 28.17 4.13
CA LEU A 556 7.14 26.72 4.12
C LEU A 556 5.78 26.45 3.45
N ILE A 557 5.74 25.58 2.44
CA ILE A 557 4.51 25.22 1.74
C ILE A 557 4.26 23.72 1.81
N GLU A 558 3.07 23.35 2.28
CA GLU A 558 2.55 22.00 2.25
C GLU A 558 1.28 21.95 1.39
N GLN A 559 1.29 21.12 0.34
CA GLN A 559 0.14 20.97 -0.55
C GLN A 559 -0.49 19.60 -0.32
N ARG A 560 -1.81 19.56 -0.16
CA ARG A 560 -2.59 18.35 0.09
C ARG A 560 -3.59 18.12 -1.02
N GLU A 561 -3.47 16.98 -1.68
CA GLU A 561 -4.42 16.53 -2.69
C GLU A 561 -5.57 15.73 -2.03
N VAL A 562 -6.80 16.11 -2.33
CA VAL A 562 -7.98 15.39 -1.86
C VAL A 562 -8.01 13.97 -2.44
N HIS A 563 -8.41 13.02 -1.62
CA HIS A 563 -8.40 11.57 -1.88
C HIS A 563 -7.03 10.89 -2.00
N ALA A 564 -5.93 11.66 -2.05
CA ALA A 564 -4.56 11.15 -1.99
C ALA A 564 -3.90 11.41 -0.62
N ASP A 565 -3.80 12.68 -0.22
CA ASP A 565 -3.14 13.11 1.02
C ASP A 565 -4.15 13.36 2.16
N THR A 566 -5.40 13.66 1.80
CA THR A 566 -6.50 13.93 2.75
C THR A 566 -7.81 13.35 2.24
N LEU A 567 -8.76 13.05 3.13
CA LEU A 567 -10.03 12.42 2.75
C LEU A 567 -11.01 13.36 2.05
N SER A 568 -11.02 14.64 2.43
CA SER A 568 -11.94 15.67 1.90
C SER A 568 -11.41 17.07 2.20
N PHE A 569 -11.94 18.09 1.52
CA PHE A 569 -11.64 19.51 1.81
C PHE A 569 -11.93 19.87 3.28
N PHE A 570 -13.10 19.49 3.79
CA PHE A 570 -13.48 19.72 5.18
C PHE A 570 -12.49 19.07 6.18
N ASN A 571 -12.10 17.81 5.96
CA ASN A 571 -11.14 17.14 6.84
C ASN A 571 -9.79 17.85 6.79
N ALA A 572 -9.30 18.21 5.61
CA ALA A 572 -8.04 18.93 5.47
C ALA A 572 -8.04 20.25 6.26
N LEU A 573 -9.11 21.05 6.11
CA LEU A 573 -9.27 22.33 6.82
C LEU A 573 -9.38 22.16 8.33
N LYS A 574 -10.13 21.16 8.78
CA LYS A 574 -10.32 20.87 10.21
C LYS A 574 -8.99 20.61 10.93
N TYR A 575 -8.08 19.89 10.27
CA TYR A 575 -6.76 19.58 10.83
C TYR A 575 -5.72 20.67 10.56
N ALA A 576 -5.83 21.41 9.45
CA ALA A 576 -4.95 22.54 9.13
C ALA A 576 -4.86 23.55 10.27
N LEU A 577 -5.97 23.84 10.96
CA LEU A 577 -5.97 24.77 12.11
C LEU A 577 -5.10 24.34 13.31
N ARG A 578 -4.60 23.09 13.32
CA ARG A 578 -3.69 22.56 14.36
C ARG A 578 -2.26 22.38 13.86
N GLU A 579 -1.98 22.81 12.64
CA GLU A 579 -0.71 22.63 11.95
C GLU A 579 0.07 23.94 11.86
N ASP A 580 -0.34 24.95 12.63
CA ASP A 580 0.28 26.27 12.69
C ASP A 580 0.38 26.98 11.32
N PRO A 581 -0.67 27.02 10.47
CA PRO A 581 -0.63 27.78 9.23
C PRO A 581 -0.76 29.29 9.49
N ASP A 582 -0.18 30.10 8.61
CA ASP A 582 -0.48 31.52 8.47
C ASP A 582 -1.44 31.76 7.29
N VAL A 583 -1.25 31.00 6.20
CA VAL A 583 -2.02 31.11 4.97
C VAL A 583 -2.63 29.76 4.61
N ILE A 584 -3.92 29.75 4.28
CA ILE A 584 -4.63 28.55 3.84
C ILE A 584 -5.23 28.82 2.46
N MET A 585 -4.90 27.99 1.48
CA MET A 585 -5.56 28.00 0.17
C MET A 585 -6.46 26.79 0.05
N VAL A 586 -7.75 27.05 -0.17
CA VAL A 586 -8.75 26.02 -0.43
C VAL A 586 -9.13 26.12 -1.90
N GLY A 587 -9.02 25.02 -2.64
CA GLY A 587 -9.38 24.94 -4.04
C GLY A 587 -10.80 25.46 -4.30
N GLU A 588 -11.80 24.58 -4.27
CA GLU A 588 -13.20 24.97 -4.53
C GLU A 588 -14.06 24.80 -3.28
N MET A 589 -14.75 25.86 -2.86
CA MET A 589 -15.68 25.82 -1.73
C MET A 589 -17.07 25.41 -2.22
N ARG A 590 -17.27 24.10 -2.43
CA ARG A 590 -18.52 23.55 -2.97
C ARG A 590 -19.62 23.35 -1.92
N ASP A 591 -19.24 22.80 -0.79
CA ASP A 591 -20.16 22.37 0.26
C ASP A 591 -20.16 23.33 1.46
N THR A 592 -21.25 23.26 2.22
CA THR A 592 -21.53 24.13 3.37
C THR A 592 -20.47 23.97 4.46
N GLU A 593 -19.99 22.74 4.66
CA GLU A 593 -18.97 22.39 5.65
C GLU A 593 -17.61 23.02 5.33
N THR A 594 -17.17 22.98 4.07
CA THR A 594 -15.92 23.60 3.61
C THR A 594 -16.00 25.11 3.72
N ILE A 595 -17.13 25.73 3.33
CA ILE A 595 -17.34 27.17 3.47
C ILE A 595 -17.27 27.58 4.96
N ALA A 596 -17.96 26.85 5.84
CA ALA A 596 -17.95 27.13 7.28
C ALA A 596 -16.54 27.00 7.89
N ALA A 597 -15.78 25.97 7.47
CA ALA A 597 -14.41 25.77 7.92
C ALA A 597 -13.48 26.91 7.44
N ALA A 598 -13.62 27.35 6.19
CA ALA A 598 -12.85 28.46 5.64
C ALA A 598 -13.16 29.80 6.34
N LEU A 599 -14.44 30.07 6.64
CA LEU A 599 -14.83 31.25 7.42
C LEU A 599 -14.25 31.23 8.83
N THR A 600 -14.31 30.06 9.50
CA THR A 600 -13.73 29.86 10.83
C THR A 600 -12.21 30.06 10.81
N ALA A 601 -11.52 29.54 9.80
CA ALA A 601 -10.09 29.75 9.63
C ALA A 601 -9.75 31.24 9.46
N ALA A 602 -10.49 31.96 8.62
CA ALA A 602 -10.29 33.38 8.40
C ALA A 602 -10.56 34.23 9.66
N GLU A 603 -11.53 33.82 10.49
CA GLU A 603 -11.87 34.47 11.75
C GLU A 603 -10.82 34.23 12.85
N THR A 604 -10.18 33.05 12.83
CA THR A 604 -9.18 32.63 13.82
C THR A 604 -7.77 33.12 13.55
N GLY A 605 -7.60 34.08 12.63
CA GLY A 605 -6.33 34.78 12.41
C GLY A 605 -5.55 34.35 11.18
N HIS A 606 -6.13 33.51 10.32
CA HIS A 606 -5.47 33.01 9.11
C HIS A 606 -5.85 33.84 7.88
N LEU A 607 -4.94 33.96 6.91
CA LEU A 607 -5.28 34.46 5.58
C LEU A 607 -5.78 33.31 4.71
N VAL A 608 -7.05 33.34 4.33
CA VAL A 608 -7.69 32.25 3.59
C VAL A 608 -7.99 32.67 2.15
N PHE A 609 -7.60 31.82 1.21
CA PHE A 609 -7.96 31.92 -0.19
C PHE A 609 -8.97 30.83 -0.55
N GLY A 610 -10.00 31.17 -1.33
CA GLY A 610 -11.00 30.20 -1.81
C GLY A 610 -11.46 30.49 -3.23
N THR A 611 -11.96 29.48 -3.95
CA THR A 611 -12.62 29.68 -5.24
C THR A 611 -14.09 29.26 -5.27
N LEU A 612 -14.86 29.97 -6.11
CA LEU A 612 -16.24 29.66 -6.48
C LEU A 612 -16.44 29.89 -7.99
N HIS A 613 -17.56 29.41 -8.55
CA HIS A 613 -17.88 29.57 -9.98
C HIS A 613 -18.90 30.68 -10.28
N THR A 614 -19.02 31.66 -9.38
CA THR A 614 -19.86 32.85 -9.59
C THR A 614 -19.23 33.82 -10.58
N ASN A 615 -20.06 34.66 -11.20
CA ASN A 615 -19.64 35.49 -12.33
C ASN A 615 -19.26 36.92 -11.95
N ASN A 616 -19.71 37.39 -10.78
CA ASN A 616 -19.46 38.74 -10.28
C ASN A 616 -19.30 38.74 -8.76
N ALA A 617 -18.81 39.84 -8.21
CA ALA A 617 -18.49 39.96 -6.80
C ALA A 617 -19.72 39.94 -5.87
N PRO A 618 -20.82 40.68 -6.13
CA PRO A 618 -22.03 40.62 -5.30
C PRO A 618 -22.66 39.22 -5.24
N GLN A 619 -22.82 38.55 -6.39
CA GLN A 619 -23.38 37.20 -6.47
C GLN A 619 -22.56 36.17 -5.67
N THR A 620 -21.26 36.39 -5.55
CA THR A 620 -20.39 35.53 -4.72
C THR A 620 -20.78 35.58 -3.25
N VAL A 621 -21.13 36.76 -2.75
CA VAL A 621 -21.59 36.95 -1.37
C VAL A 621 -22.91 36.22 -1.15
N ASP A 622 -23.89 36.43 -2.04
CA ASP A 622 -25.19 35.77 -1.96
C ASP A 622 -25.04 34.25 -2.03
N ARG A 623 -24.22 33.74 -2.96
CA ARG A 623 -23.97 32.30 -3.11
C ARG A 623 -23.42 31.66 -1.84
N ILE A 624 -22.50 32.32 -1.13
CA ILE A 624 -21.97 31.82 0.14
C ILE A 624 -23.07 31.73 1.18
N ILE A 625 -23.88 32.78 1.33
CA ILE A 625 -24.93 32.84 2.35
C ILE A 625 -26.05 31.84 2.03
N ASP A 626 -26.47 31.75 0.78
CA ASP A 626 -27.55 30.88 0.31
C ASP A 626 -27.18 29.38 0.32
N SER A 627 -25.90 29.05 0.49
CA SER A 627 -25.44 27.68 0.70
C SER A 627 -25.79 27.14 2.10
N PHE A 628 -26.32 27.98 3.00
CA PHE A 628 -26.70 27.61 4.35
C PHE A 628 -28.23 27.64 4.56
N PRO A 629 -28.77 26.79 5.46
CA PRO A 629 -30.17 26.84 5.86
C PRO A 629 -30.57 28.23 6.40
N ALA A 630 -31.80 28.67 6.16
CA ALA A 630 -32.30 30.01 6.52
C ALA A 630 -32.03 30.44 7.98
N HIS A 631 -32.06 29.50 8.92
CA HIS A 631 -31.80 29.78 10.33
C HIS A 631 -30.33 30.10 10.65
N GLN A 632 -29.37 29.71 9.79
CA GLN A 632 -27.93 29.96 9.94
C GLN A 632 -27.44 31.14 9.10
N GLN A 633 -28.20 31.56 8.08
CA GLN A 633 -27.78 32.60 7.14
C GLN A 633 -27.39 33.92 7.83
N ASN A 634 -28.12 34.33 8.86
CA ASN A 634 -27.78 35.55 9.61
C ASN A 634 -26.42 35.44 10.31
N GLN A 635 -26.10 34.29 10.89
CA GLN A 635 -24.79 34.05 11.52
C GLN A 635 -23.67 34.09 10.46
N ILE A 636 -23.84 33.36 9.37
CA ILE A 636 -22.86 33.29 8.27
C ILE A 636 -22.62 34.66 7.65
N ARG A 637 -23.68 35.46 7.49
CA ARG A 637 -23.60 36.84 7.01
C ARG A 637 -22.75 37.73 7.92
N GLN A 638 -22.94 37.63 9.23
CA GLN A 638 -22.13 38.39 10.20
C GLN A 638 -20.66 37.96 10.14
N GLN A 639 -20.41 36.64 10.08
CA GLN A 639 -19.07 36.07 9.99
C GLN A 639 -18.37 36.44 8.68
N LEU A 640 -19.04 36.30 7.53
CA LEU A 640 -18.50 36.70 6.24
C LEU A 640 -18.14 38.18 6.22
N ALA A 641 -19.01 39.04 6.75
CA ALA A 641 -18.76 40.47 6.82
C ALA A 641 -17.58 40.85 7.73
N SER A 642 -17.24 40.05 8.73
CA SER A 642 -16.10 40.33 9.61
C SER A 642 -14.76 39.91 8.99
N VAL A 643 -14.77 38.87 8.13
CA VAL A 643 -13.53 38.30 7.57
C VAL A 643 -13.24 38.68 6.13
N ILE A 644 -14.23 39.10 5.33
CA ILE A 644 -14.04 39.35 3.90
C ILE A 644 -13.04 40.50 3.64
N LEU A 645 -11.97 40.20 2.89
CA LEU A 645 -10.99 41.17 2.41
C LEU A 645 -11.27 41.60 0.98
N GLY A 646 -11.76 40.68 0.14
CA GLY A 646 -12.17 41.00 -1.21
C GLY A 646 -12.62 39.80 -2.03
N VAL A 647 -13.30 40.10 -3.13
CA VAL A 647 -13.77 39.14 -4.13
C VAL A 647 -13.26 39.58 -5.50
N VAL A 648 -12.64 38.66 -6.22
CA VAL A 648 -12.06 38.87 -7.56
C VAL A 648 -12.72 37.94 -8.56
N ALA A 649 -13.59 38.47 -9.41
CA ALA A 649 -14.21 37.71 -10.50
C ALA A 649 -13.39 37.85 -11.79
N GLN A 650 -13.06 36.72 -12.42
CA GLN A 650 -12.13 36.66 -13.55
C GLN A 650 -12.76 36.07 -14.82
N ARG A 651 -12.40 36.64 -15.97
CA ARG A 651 -12.76 36.18 -17.32
C ARG A 651 -11.54 36.17 -18.23
N LEU A 652 -11.40 35.15 -19.09
CA LEU A 652 -10.33 35.10 -20.10
C LEU A 652 -10.88 35.38 -21.49
N LEU A 653 -10.25 36.31 -22.19
CA LEU A 653 -10.59 36.68 -23.56
C LEU A 653 -9.41 36.39 -24.49
N PRO A 654 -9.64 35.90 -25.72
CA PRO A 654 -8.57 35.69 -26.68
C PRO A 654 -7.95 37.02 -27.11
N ASN A 655 -6.62 37.05 -27.23
CA ASN A 655 -5.91 38.24 -27.68
C ASN A 655 -6.18 38.53 -29.17
N LEU A 656 -6.09 39.80 -29.57
CA LEU A 656 -6.25 40.25 -30.96
C LEU A 656 -5.24 39.62 -31.93
N ASP A 657 -4.02 39.32 -31.47
CA ASP A 657 -2.97 38.69 -32.26
C ASP A 657 -3.21 37.18 -32.51
N GLY A 658 -4.30 36.63 -31.96
CA GLY A 658 -4.66 35.22 -32.03
C GLY A 658 -3.77 34.32 -31.16
N ARG A 659 -2.85 34.89 -30.37
CA ARG A 659 -1.91 34.14 -29.53
C ARG A 659 -2.17 34.42 -28.05
N GLY A 660 -2.61 33.39 -27.34
CA GLY A 660 -2.85 33.47 -25.90
C GLY A 660 -4.16 34.18 -25.54
N ARG A 661 -4.29 34.54 -24.27
CA ARG A 661 -5.50 35.15 -23.69
C ARG A 661 -5.13 36.21 -22.68
N SER A 662 -5.97 37.23 -22.55
CA SER A 662 -5.89 38.27 -21.52
C SER A 662 -7.00 38.10 -20.49
N ALA A 663 -6.66 38.32 -19.22
CA ALA A 663 -7.63 38.26 -18.12
C ALA A 663 -8.26 39.63 -17.87
N ALA A 664 -9.60 39.65 -17.79
CA ALA A 664 -10.38 40.77 -17.27
C ALA A 664 -10.79 40.46 -15.83
N PHE A 665 -10.73 41.47 -14.96
CA PHE A 665 -10.96 41.34 -13.53
C PHE A 665 -12.02 42.32 -13.04
N GLU A 666 -12.95 41.82 -12.24
CA GLU A 666 -13.78 42.62 -11.35
C GLU A 666 -13.31 42.40 -9.92
N ILE A 667 -13.05 43.48 -9.19
CA ILE A 667 -12.48 43.43 -7.83
C ILE A 667 -13.34 44.27 -6.90
N MET A 668 -13.97 43.60 -5.93
CA MET A 668 -14.65 44.23 -4.80
C MET A 668 -13.78 44.07 -3.55
N ILE A 669 -13.46 45.18 -2.88
CA ILE A 669 -12.68 45.19 -1.64
C ILE A 669 -13.63 45.22 -0.44
N GLY A 670 -13.34 44.42 0.58
CA GLY A 670 -14.10 44.32 1.83
C GLY A 670 -13.95 45.55 2.74
N THR A 671 -14.27 46.73 2.25
CA THR A 671 -14.21 47.98 3.03
C THR A 671 -15.34 48.02 4.08
N PRO A 672 -15.26 48.86 5.13
CA PRO A 672 -16.30 48.96 6.14
C PRO A 672 -17.73 49.19 5.58
N PRO A 673 -17.94 49.98 4.50
CA PRO A 673 -19.23 50.06 3.81
C PRO A 673 -19.71 48.73 3.21
N VAL A 674 -18.83 47.99 2.51
CA VAL A 674 -19.15 46.67 1.95
C VAL A 674 -19.53 45.70 3.07
N GLN A 675 -18.74 45.64 4.13
CA GLN A 675 -19.01 44.80 5.29
C GLN A 675 -20.35 45.15 5.97
N ALA A 676 -20.69 46.45 6.07
CA ALA A 676 -21.98 46.88 6.62
C ALA A 676 -23.16 46.42 5.75
N LEU A 677 -23.09 46.58 4.43
CA LEU A 677 -24.13 46.10 3.51
C LEU A 677 -24.32 44.59 3.57
N ILE A 678 -23.23 43.84 3.71
CA ILE A 678 -23.31 42.38 3.92
C ILE A 678 -24.06 42.11 5.23
N ARG A 679 -23.66 42.70 6.36
CA ARG A 679 -24.33 42.52 7.68
C ARG A 679 -25.82 42.84 7.65
N GLU A 680 -26.21 43.90 6.94
CA GLU A 680 -27.58 44.41 6.86
C GLU A 680 -28.47 43.69 5.83
N ASN A 681 -27.94 42.67 5.14
CA ASN A 681 -28.64 41.97 4.06
C ASN A 681 -29.07 42.91 2.91
N LYS A 682 -28.16 43.79 2.50
CA LYS A 682 -28.34 44.74 1.39
C LYS A 682 -27.36 44.45 0.26
N THR A 683 -27.18 43.17 -0.08
CA THR A 683 -26.20 42.73 -1.09
C THR A 683 -26.48 43.30 -2.48
N GLY A 684 -27.74 43.55 -2.84
CA GLY A 684 -28.11 44.25 -4.08
C GLY A 684 -27.54 45.68 -4.21
N GLN A 685 -27.12 46.33 -3.11
CA GLN A 685 -26.47 47.64 -3.15
C GLN A 685 -24.94 47.56 -3.34
N LEU A 686 -24.35 46.36 -3.28
CA LEU A 686 -22.91 46.18 -3.47
C LEU A 686 -22.45 46.58 -4.86
N GLN A 687 -23.31 46.40 -5.88
CA GLN A 687 -23.00 46.83 -7.25
C GLN A 687 -22.78 48.34 -7.34
N SER A 688 -23.66 49.14 -6.72
CA SER A 688 -23.50 50.59 -6.69
C SER A 688 -22.24 51.04 -5.95
N ILE A 689 -21.84 50.32 -4.90
CA ILE A 689 -20.59 50.57 -4.18
C ILE A 689 -19.38 50.27 -5.08
N LEU A 690 -19.39 49.15 -5.80
CA LEU A 690 -18.36 48.75 -6.74
C LEU A 690 -18.17 49.79 -7.87
N GLU A 691 -19.26 50.42 -8.32
CA GLU A 691 -19.25 51.47 -9.34
C GLU A 691 -18.80 52.85 -8.85
N THR A 692 -18.81 53.11 -7.55
CA THR A 692 -18.57 54.46 -6.99
C THR A 692 -17.24 54.57 -6.24
N ASN A 693 -16.71 53.47 -5.68
CA ASN A 693 -15.55 53.48 -4.79
C ASN A 693 -14.23 53.00 -5.44
N PHE A 694 -13.91 53.52 -6.63
CA PHE A 694 -12.64 53.21 -7.30
C PHE A 694 -11.37 53.59 -6.51
N LYS A 695 -11.47 54.59 -5.63
CA LYS A 695 -10.34 55.05 -4.80
C LYS A 695 -9.83 53.98 -3.83
N ASP A 696 -10.69 53.04 -3.46
CA ASP A 696 -10.36 51.93 -2.57
C ASP A 696 -9.77 50.71 -3.31
N GLY A 697 -9.44 50.86 -4.60
CA GLY A 697 -8.86 49.79 -5.43
C GLY A 697 -9.90 48.87 -6.07
N MET A 698 -11.18 49.24 -6.03
CA MET A 698 -12.27 48.53 -6.69
C MET A 698 -12.22 48.68 -8.21
N ILE A 699 -12.56 47.61 -8.93
CA ILE A 699 -12.56 47.57 -10.40
C ILE A 699 -13.84 46.87 -10.86
N THR A 700 -14.61 47.51 -11.74
CA THR A 700 -15.77 46.86 -12.37
C THR A 700 -15.32 46.03 -13.58
N MET A 701 -16.05 44.95 -13.91
CA MET A 701 -15.74 44.15 -15.11
C MET A 701 -15.70 45.03 -16.37
N ARG A 702 -16.66 45.96 -16.51
CA ARG A 702 -16.72 46.91 -17.62
C ARG A 702 -15.42 47.71 -17.77
N ARG A 703 -14.92 48.28 -16.67
CA ARG A 703 -13.69 49.08 -16.68
C ARG A 703 -12.48 48.24 -17.08
N SER A 704 -12.36 47.02 -16.55
CA SER A 704 -11.26 46.13 -16.92
C SER A 704 -11.28 45.78 -18.42
N LEU A 705 -12.47 45.56 -19.00
CA LEU A 705 -12.61 45.35 -20.44
C LEU A 705 -12.23 46.59 -21.26
N GLU A 706 -12.66 47.79 -20.84
CA GLU A 706 -12.29 49.06 -21.48
C GLU A 706 -10.77 49.28 -21.47
N GLU A 707 -10.10 48.98 -20.36
CA GLU A 707 -8.64 49.06 -20.25
C GLU A 707 -7.92 48.06 -21.17
N LEU A 708 -8.45 46.84 -21.31
CA LEU A 708 -7.89 45.84 -22.25
C LEU A 708 -8.09 46.22 -23.72
N VAL A 709 -9.23 46.84 -24.08
CA VAL A 709 -9.47 47.37 -25.43
C VAL A 709 -8.53 48.54 -25.72
N ALA A 710 -8.41 49.49 -24.78
CA ALA A 710 -7.52 50.64 -24.92
C ALA A 710 -6.04 50.23 -25.04
N ALA A 711 -5.64 49.14 -24.37
CA ALA A 711 -4.32 48.55 -24.49
C ALA A 711 -4.10 47.74 -25.79
N GLY A 712 -5.11 47.63 -26.65
CA GLY A 712 -5.04 46.86 -27.90
C GLY A 712 -4.89 45.36 -27.69
N LYS A 713 -5.36 44.82 -26.56
CA LYS A 713 -5.26 43.39 -26.25
C LYS A 713 -6.45 42.59 -26.78
N ILE A 714 -7.64 43.17 -26.75
CA ILE A 714 -8.91 42.53 -27.16
C ILE A 714 -9.72 43.44 -28.09
N SER A 715 -10.65 42.89 -28.85
CA SER A 715 -11.54 43.66 -29.73
C SER A 715 -12.70 44.31 -28.96
N GLN A 716 -13.21 45.44 -29.48
CA GLN A 716 -14.41 46.06 -28.92
C GLN A 716 -15.64 45.14 -28.98
N GLU A 717 -15.73 44.30 -30.02
CA GLU A 717 -16.81 43.33 -30.18
C GLU A 717 -16.78 42.26 -29.07
N GLN A 718 -15.60 41.73 -28.74
CA GLN A 718 -15.41 40.80 -27.62
C GLN A 718 -15.80 41.44 -26.29
N ALA A 719 -15.38 42.69 -26.05
CA ALA A 719 -15.74 43.43 -24.84
C ALA A 719 -17.25 43.67 -24.71
N ASN A 720 -17.92 43.99 -25.82
CA ASN A 720 -19.37 44.23 -25.84
C ASN A 720 -20.18 42.95 -25.61
N ALA A 721 -19.77 41.84 -26.24
CA ALA A 721 -20.44 40.54 -26.06
C ALA A 721 -20.46 40.12 -24.58
N LEU A 722 -19.32 40.24 -23.90
CA LEU A 722 -19.21 39.90 -22.48
C LEU A 722 -19.98 40.88 -21.57
N SER A 723 -20.04 42.16 -21.97
CA SER A 723 -20.79 43.19 -21.24
C SER A 723 -22.31 43.00 -21.37
N MET A 724 -22.79 42.41 -22.47
CA MET A 724 -24.21 42.04 -22.63
C MET A 724 -24.60 40.84 -21.76
N ASP A 725 -23.72 39.85 -21.64
CA ASP A 725 -23.89 38.73 -20.70
C ASP A 725 -23.91 39.22 -19.24
N ALA A 726 -23.06 40.19 -18.89
CA ALA A 726 -23.06 40.80 -17.56
C ALA A 726 -24.40 41.50 -17.25
N LYS A 727 -24.96 42.24 -18.23
CA LYS A 727 -26.26 42.91 -18.08
C LYS A 727 -27.45 41.96 -18.00
N GLN A 728 -27.41 40.81 -18.68
CA GLN A 728 -28.48 39.81 -18.55
C GLN A 728 -28.48 39.16 -17.16
N VAL A 729 -27.31 38.95 -16.55
CA VAL A 729 -27.20 38.38 -15.19
C VAL A 729 -27.65 39.38 -14.11
N GLU A 730 -27.53 40.69 -14.35
CA GLU A 730 -28.06 41.74 -13.45
C GLU A 730 -29.60 41.88 -13.51
N ALA A 731 -30.26 41.34 -14.54
CA ALA A 731 -31.71 41.46 -14.76
C ALA A 731 -32.53 40.28 -14.20
N PHE A 732 -31.87 39.25 -13.65
CA PHE A 732 -32.47 38.14 -12.91
C PHE A 732 -32.13 38.25 -11.42
#